data_AF-A0A151EZN2-F1
#
_entry.id   AF-A0A151EZN2-F1
#
_cell.length_a   1.000
_cell.length_b   1.000
_cell.length_c   1.000
_cell.angle_alpha   90.00
_cell.angle_beta   90.00
_cell.angle_gamma   90.00
#
_symmetry.space_group_name_H-M   'P 1'
#
loop_
_entity.id
_entity.type
_entity.pdbx_description
1 polymer ?
#
loop_
_entity_poly.entity_id
_entity_poly.type
_entity_poly.pdbx_seq_one_letter_code
_entity_poly.pdbx_strand_id
1 'polypeptide(L)'
;MVTSEKLRKELETLKFGDHLACIYKTKEEQLSTVIPFVLTGLKNNEKCIYIADENTKQEIIEAFRKVTDIDKYIKTNQLELLTKEEAYLKDGSFDPDQMIELLSRNEKKARKNGYNGLRVTGEMTWIFTKLPGVERLIEYEAKLNYFFPESKSTALCQYNEGKFNPEILLDVIHTHPTLIIYNNLYENPHFLPPDEFFARIKGEIHWNTYEKVRDGIIGRKRTEEKAKQRERERSLILDSMSEFVAYYGRDKRITWANLATVESVDAQPEEVVGKHCYEVWHCKDEPCETCPVYRAWETGMYEEGEIASPDGRIWYAKANPVFENDELAGIVVVSRDITERKKAEKDKDRILHNFDERVKELSCLYGIDEIVKRENAAVEDILKEVVRLIPPSWQYPEIAGSRITFEGTEYKTRIFKKTKWMQKADIIVNDKKVGTVEVCYTDKKPIKDEGPFIKEERNLINAIAKRLGDFFERKKVEEALKQSEEKFRSLVETTSDWVWEVDQNTTYTYASPKVKDLLGYEPEEVTGKTPFDFMPPDEAERVTRLLKDIFESQSSFAGLENTNLHKDGQHVVLETSGVPIFDAGGNFMGYRGIDRDITERKQAEEALRESEEKFRLFFENEPEYCYMISLEGKILDANKSALKILGYKKEEIIGESLLTKVYAPASRKKASQLLMEWKKTGNLRNEELNIITKEGRERTVLLSVDSVRDAHGKVLHSISVQRDITERKQAEDALRESRLQLENLFEASRLINSTMDTNRVFRFISDSIQKLVGFDNFIIFLVSEDRNRVYPVYTSEGINDLVKGMSFYYGEGEIGRCMETKELLLLESASKERGKVVEMTEMNSRIVVPLITKGECVGALHLSKSTPNAYNQRDVNVLKPLGEVISSAIRNSMLHNRIRDLSLELERKVEEKSRRTEILLYARHALLAERSWERGLVTIVESMGKLGFDRCCVFLVNPMKKTLEFHFGKGVGLPERGTSVSLTDLEYFGVQCVREKKTIYVRDSRSAEGKQIVEAQSFVWVPIVVQDEAFAAIAAGNVSSEIVTEENIKDMEILAGMCAAFIDRTRVLAEPMAEQMLQTEFTYWLDPSECYIFIEKKPEKSFEVFIDLVIHGVPGFVISREYPEKVKKKYKLVKTPVLWLTRIERENTLNPEDLSKLNYIVGNFTRKSEKSVILLDGLEYLITQTNFQTVLRYLQELRDIIAINNSRLIIPLHKGTLPLEEYNILERAFTILEPD
;
A
#
# COMPACT_ATOMS: atom_id res chain seq x y z
N MET A 1 6.94 12.52 40.40
CA MET A 1 6.00 11.44 40.81
C MET A 1 4.95 11.15 39.73
N VAL A 2 5.37 10.71 38.54
CA VAL A 2 4.46 10.10 37.56
C VAL A 2 4.76 8.60 37.58
N THR A 3 3.95 7.82 38.31
CA THR A 3 3.99 6.35 38.19
C THR A 3 3.64 5.98 36.76
N SER A 4 4.36 5.02 36.15
CA SER A 4 3.99 4.52 34.83
C SER A 4 2.56 3.97 34.85
N GLU A 5 1.75 4.29 33.84
CA GLU A 5 0.39 3.77 33.73
C GLU A 5 0.37 2.23 33.72
N LYS A 6 1.46 1.63 33.23
CA LYS A 6 1.72 0.19 33.25
C LYS A 6 1.75 -0.38 34.67
N LEU A 7 2.57 0.17 35.58
CA LEU A 7 2.67 -0.34 36.96
C LEU A 7 1.33 -0.21 37.69
N ARG A 8 0.58 0.88 37.44
CA ARG A 8 -0.76 1.04 38.04
C ARG A 8 -1.71 -0.08 37.63
N LYS A 9 -1.75 -0.42 36.33
CA LYS A 9 -2.57 -1.54 35.83
C LYS A 9 -2.10 -2.88 36.38
N GLU A 10 -0.79 -3.12 36.46
CA GLU A 10 -0.22 -4.34 37.05
C GLU A 10 -0.62 -4.48 38.54
N LEU A 11 -0.55 -3.41 39.33
CA LEU A 11 -0.96 -3.42 40.74
C LEU A 11 -2.46 -3.65 40.96
N GLU A 12 -3.32 -3.31 39.99
CA GLU A 12 -4.75 -3.61 40.03
C GLU A 12 -5.06 -5.10 39.84
N THR A 13 -4.11 -5.89 39.30
CA THR A 13 -4.27 -7.35 39.13
C THR A 13 -3.94 -8.18 40.37
N LEU A 14 -3.40 -7.55 41.41
CA LEU A 14 -3.03 -8.23 42.66
C LEU A 14 -4.25 -8.81 43.38
N LYS A 15 -4.08 -10.00 43.93
CA LYS A 15 -5.09 -10.76 44.67
C LYS A 15 -4.82 -10.73 46.17
N PHE A 16 -5.85 -11.07 46.95
CA PHE A 16 -5.63 -11.39 48.35
C PHE A 16 -4.69 -12.61 48.47
N GLY A 17 -3.75 -12.51 49.39
CA GLY A 17 -2.68 -13.48 49.60
C GLY A 17 -1.37 -13.17 48.87
N ASP A 18 -1.32 -12.11 48.06
CA ASP A 18 -0.07 -11.70 47.43
C ASP A 18 0.91 -11.08 48.45
N HIS A 19 2.15 -11.56 48.41
CA HIS A 19 3.27 -11.10 49.21
C HIS A 19 4.38 -10.58 48.29
N LEU A 20 4.65 -9.27 48.34
CA LEU A 20 5.52 -8.58 47.40
C LEU A 20 6.71 -7.92 48.09
N ALA A 21 7.88 -7.94 47.46
CA ALA A 21 9.01 -7.07 47.83
C ALA A 21 9.18 -5.93 46.84
N CYS A 22 9.25 -4.69 47.32
CA CYS A 22 9.70 -3.54 46.55
C CYS A 22 11.18 -3.27 46.85
N ILE A 23 12.05 -3.50 45.86
CA ILE A 23 13.47 -3.18 45.95
C ILE A 23 13.69 -1.88 45.19
N TYR A 24 14.10 -0.82 45.89
CA TYR A 24 14.23 0.53 45.35
C TYR A 24 15.61 1.14 45.64
N LYS A 25 16.05 2.06 44.77
CA LYS A 25 17.29 2.85 44.98
C LYS A 25 17.04 4.24 45.52
N THR A 26 15.90 4.83 45.16
CA THR A 26 15.61 6.23 45.48
C THR A 26 14.26 6.39 46.17
N LYS A 27 14.12 7.42 47.00
CA LYS A 27 12.86 7.78 47.66
C LYS A 27 11.73 8.08 46.66
N GLU A 28 12.05 8.66 45.49
CA GLU A 28 11.02 8.90 44.46
C GLU A 28 10.50 7.58 43.87
N GLU A 29 11.39 6.62 43.61
CA GLU A 29 11.03 5.29 43.13
C GLU A 29 10.15 4.55 44.15
N GLN A 30 10.58 4.50 45.41
CA GLN A 30 9.81 3.95 46.53
C GLN A 30 8.38 4.51 46.55
N LEU A 31 8.23 5.83 46.62
CA LEU A 31 6.93 6.48 46.72
C LEU A 31 6.09 6.30 45.46
N SER A 32 6.71 6.25 44.28
CA SER A 32 6.01 6.01 43.02
C SER A 32 5.41 4.62 42.88
N THR A 33 5.90 3.63 43.65
CA THR A 33 5.35 2.27 43.72
C THR A 33 4.33 2.16 44.86
N VAL A 34 4.71 2.60 46.06
CA VAL A 34 3.95 2.34 47.28
C VAL A 34 2.68 3.17 47.37
N ILE A 35 2.68 4.42 46.88
CA ILE A 35 1.47 5.25 46.86
C ILE A 35 0.37 4.59 46.02
N PRO A 36 0.59 4.22 44.74
CA PRO A 36 -0.39 3.48 43.96
C PRO A 36 -0.86 2.19 44.63
N PHE A 37 0.04 1.39 45.21
CA PHE A 37 -0.31 0.16 45.90
C PHE A 37 -1.35 0.40 47.01
N VAL A 38 -1.13 1.42 47.86
CA VAL A 38 -2.06 1.79 48.94
C VAL A 38 -3.36 2.35 48.38
N LEU A 39 -3.31 3.19 47.34
CA LEU A 39 -4.50 3.77 46.71
C LEU A 39 -5.41 2.70 46.08
N THR A 40 -4.84 1.65 45.48
CA THR A 40 -5.62 0.51 44.96
C THR A 40 -6.41 -0.16 46.08
N GLY A 41 -5.80 -0.40 47.24
CA GLY A 41 -6.52 -0.95 48.40
C GLY A 41 -7.64 -0.04 48.90
N LEU A 42 -7.39 1.28 48.99
CA LEU A 42 -8.42 2.24 49.41
C LEU A 42 -9.62 2.25 48.45
N LYS A 43 -9.38 2.18 47.14
CA LYS A 43 -10.44 2.07 46.12
C LYS A 43 -11.22 0.76 46.24
N ASN A 44 -10.54 -0.34 46.56
CA ASN A 44 -11.14 -1.66 46.74
C ASN A 44 -11.81 -1.86 48.10
N ASN A 45 -12.03 -0.79 48.88
CA ASN A 45 -12.61 -0.83 50.22
C ASN A 45 -11.82 -1.74 51.19
N GLU A 46 -10.50 -1.73 51.10
CA GLU A 46 -9.61 -2.42 52.04
C GLU A 46 -9.17 -1.47 53.16
N LYS A 47 -8.82 -2.03 54.32
CA LYS A 47 -8.13 -1.31 55.40
C LYS A 47 -6.64 -1.29 55.05
N CYS A 48 -6.07 -0.10 54.91
CA CYS A 48 -4.66 0.07 54.57
C CYS A 48 -3.83 0.42 55.81
N ILE A 49 -2.71 -0.27 56.01
CA ILE A 49 -1.71 0.03 57.05
C ILE A 49 -0.37 0.35 56.36
N TYR A 50 0.20 1.50 56.70
CA TYR A 50 1.55 1.88 56.28
C TYR A 50 2.45 1.95 57.51
N ILE A 51 3.51 1.15 57.55
CA ILE A 51 4.49 1.14 58.64
C ILE A 51 5.74 1.90 58.19
N ALA A 52 6.00 3.05 58.81
CA ALA A 52 7.03 3.99 58.42
C ALA A 52 8.27 3.90 59.35
N ASP A 53 9.46 4.05 58.77
CA ASP A 53 10.75 4.09 59.47
C ASP A 53 11.75 5.07 58.81
N GLU A 54 12.12 4.85 57.55
CA GLU A 54 12.99 5.74 56.77
C GLU A 54 12.31 7.08 56.48
N ASN A 55 10.99 7.07 56.31
CA ASN A 55 10.19 8.26 56.16
C ASN A 55 9.34 8.53 57.42
N THR A 56 9.14 9.81 57.74
CA THR A 56 8.21 10.20 58.81
C THR A 56 6.76 10.07 58.36
N LYS A 57 5.82 9.86 59.31
CA LYS A 57 4.37 9.84 59.00
C LYS A 57 3.92 11.09 58.21
N GLN A 58 4.47 12.25 58.56
CA GLN A 58 4.15 13.52 57.91
C GLN A 58 4.60 13.56 56.44
N GLU A 59 5.82 13.10 56.14
CA GLU A 59 6.33 13.04 54.77
C GLU A 59 5.50 12.10 53.89
N ILE A 60 5.05 10.98 54.44
CA ILE A 60 4.17 10.03 53.72
C ILE A 60 2.81 10.67 53.44
N ILE A 61 2.19 11.34 54.43
CA ILE A 61 0.92 12.05 54.26
C ILE A 61 1.05 13.14 53.16
N GLU A 62 2.12 13.92 53.19
CA GLU A 62 2.38 14.95 52.19
C GLU A 62 2.58 14.36 50.78
N ALA A 63 3.19 13.17 50.69
CA ALA A 63 3.32 12.47 49.42
C ALA A 63 1.96 11.98 48.89
N PHE A 64 1.08 11.46 49.74
CA PHE A 64 -0.28 11.08 49.35
C PHE A 64 -1.16 12.27 48.95
N ARG A 65 -1.06 13.41 49.66
CA ARG A 65 -1.82 14.64 49.36
C ARG A 65 -1.56 15.20 47.95
N LYS A 66 -0.41 14.89 47.37
CA LYS A 66 -0.08 15.28 45.98
C LYS A 66 -0.93 14.53 44.94
N VAL A 67 -1.55 13.41 45.30
CA VAL A 67 -2.23 12.49 44.35
C VAL A 67 -3.70 12.25 44.71
N THR A 68 -4.08 12.36 45.99
CA THR A 68 -5.47 12.19 46.43
C THR A 68 -5.77 12.96 47.73
N ASP A 69 -7.05 13.19 48.04
CA ASP A 69 -7.48 13.69 49.35
C ASP A 69 -7.40 12.58 50.41
N ILE A 70 -6.18 12.36 50.90
CA ILE A 70 -5.87 11.27 51.82
C ILE A 70 -6.45 11.50 53.22
N ASP A 71 -6.70 12.76 53.60
CA ASP A 71 -7.19 13.15 54.92
C ASP A 71 -8.57 12.54 55.22
N LYS A 72 -9.39 12.34 54.19
CA LYS A 72 -10.65 11.59 54.31
C LYS A 72 -10.43 10.16 54.83
N TYR A 73 -9.49 9.43 54.26
CA TYR A 73 -9.23 8.03 54.60
C TYR A 73 -8.55 7.86 55.95
N ILE A 74 -7.76 8.85 56.38
CA ILE A 74 -7.17 8.90 57.72
C ILE A 74 -8.28 9.15 58.75
N LYS A 75 -9.17 10.11 58.51
CA LYS A 75 -10.29 10.43 59.41
C LYS A 75 -11.27 9.27 59.60
N THR A 76 -11.56 8.52 58.54
CA THR A 76 -12.41 7.32 58.61
C THR A 76 -11.68 6.11 59.19
N ASN A 77 -10.39 6.25 59.53
CA ASN A 77 -9.52 5.17 59.95
C ASN A 77 -9.48 4.01 58.93
N GLN A 78 -9.60 4.32 57.63
CA GLN A 78 -9.38 3.36 56.55
C GLN A 78 -7.90 3.28 56.15
N LEU A 79 -7.14 4.37 56.28
CA LEU A 79 -5.68 4.37 56.22
C LEU A 79 -5.11 4.65 57.62
N GLU A 80 -4.19 3.80 58.07
CA GLU A 80 -3.49 3.95 59.36
C GLU A 80 -1.99 3.94 59.14
N LEU A 81 -1.31 4.94 59.71
CA LEU A 81 0.14 5.11 59.64
C LEU A 81 0.74 4.76 61.00
N LEU A 82 1.57 3.72 61.02
CA LEU A 82 2.27 3.23 62.21
C LEU A 82 3.78 3.55 62.12
N THR A 83 4.44 3.78 63.24
CA THR A 83 5.92 3.77 63.30
C THR A 83 6.44 2.35 63.49
N LYS A 84 7.75 2.14 63.30
CA LYS A 84 8.39 0.87 63.64
C LYS A 84 8.17 0.46 65.11
N GLU A 85 8.11 1.40 66.06
CA GLU A 85 7.86 1.12 67.48
C GLU A 85 6.41 0.70 67.74
N GLU A 86 5.45 1.15 66.92
CA GLU A 86 4.04 0.78 67.06
C GLU A 86 3.71 -0.59 66.41
N ALA A 87 4.56 -1.05 65.49
CA ALA A 87 4.37 -2.30 64.74
C ALA A 87 5.50 -3.32 65.00
N TYR A 88 6.66 -3.15 64.38
CA TYR A 88 7.75 -4.12 64.41
C TYR A 88 8.40 -4.29 65.78
N LEU A 89 8.49 -3.23 66.59
CA LEU A 89 9.30 -3.18 67.81
C LEU A 89 8.47 -2.88 69.07
N LYS A 90 7.21 -3.31 69.09
CA LYS A 90 6.21 -2.94 70.10
C LYS A 90 6.62 -3.19 71.55
N ASP A 91 7.40 -4.25 71.80
CA ASP A 91 7.89 -4.64 73.13
C ASP A 91 9.41 -4.41 73.30
N GLY A 92 10.02 -3.59 72.43
CA GLY A 92 11.45 -3.28 72.46
C GLY A 92 12.35 -4.33 71.77
N SER A 93 11.77 -5.41 71.23
CA SER A 93 12.42 -6.43 70.41
C SER A 93 11.53 -6.81 69.21
N PHE A 94 12.13 -7.32 68.14
CA PHE A 94 11.39 -7.87 67.00
C PHE A 94 11.12 -9.37 67.20
N ASP A 95 9.85 -9.77 67.06
CA ASP A 95 9.43 -11.17 67.08
C ASP A 95 8.52 -11.47 65.87
N PRO A 96 8.96 -12.32 64.91
CA PRO A 96 8.19 -12.71 63.74
C PRO A 96 6.76 -13.17 64.05
N ASP A 97 6.59 -13.99 65.09
CA ASP A 97 5.31 -14.62 65.40
C ASP A 97 4.31 -13.59 65.95
N GLN A 98 4.79 -12.63 66.75
CA GLN A 98 3.97 -11.53 67.25
C GLN A 98 3.55 -10.58 66.12
N MET A 99 4.44 -10.32 65.16
CA MET A 99 4.11 -9.49 64.01
C MET A 99 3.04 -10.14 63.12
N ILE A 100 3.13 -11.45 62.89
CA ILE A 100 2.10 -12.21 62.17
C ILE A 100 0.77 -12.19 62.94
N GLU A 101 0.80 -12.33 64.28
CA GLU A 101 -0.40 -12.23 65.10
C GLU A 101 -1.04 -10.84 65.01
N LEU A 102 -0.23 -9.77 64.99
CA LEU A 102 -0.69 -8.40 64.80
C LEU A 102 -1.39 -8.23 63.44
N LEU A 103 -0.82 -8.76 62.36
CA LEU A 103 -1.43 -8.74 61.03
C LEU A 103 -2.76 -9.52 61.00
N SER A 104 -2.79 -10.72 61.57
CA SER A 104 -4.02 -11.54 61.68
C SER A 104 -5.12 -10.83 62.47
N ARG A 105 -4.76 -10.17 63.58
CA ARG A 105 -5.71 -9.42 64.41
C ARG A 105 -6.27 -8.20 63.66
N ASN A 106 -5.43 -7.50 62.91
CA ASN A 106 -5.84 -6.36 62.10
C ASN A 106 -6.73 -6.75 60.92
N GLU A 107 -6.46 -7.88 60.25
CA GLU A 107 -7.32 -8.41 59.18
C GLU A 107 -8.71 -8.77 59.71
N LYS A 108 -8.79 -9.51 60.81
CA LYS A 108 -10.07 -9.83 61.48
C LYS A 108 -10.84 -8.57 61.89
N LYS A 109 -10.15 -7.56 62.43
CA LYS A 109 -10.76 -6.28 62.83
C LYS A 109 -11.25 -5.48 61.62
N ALA A 110 -10.47 -5.44 60.54
CA ALA A 110 -10.84 -4.77 59.30
C ALA A 110 -12.14 -5.35 58.72
N ARG A 111 -12.24 -6.68 58.66
CA ARG A 111 -13.44 -7.38 58.17
C ARG A 111 -14.64 -7.16 59.06
N LYS A 112 -14.47 -7.19 60.39
CA LYS A 112 -15.55 -6.86 61.34
C LYS A 112 -16.09 -5.44 61.14
N ASN A 113 -15.24 -4.53 60.68
CA ASN A 113 -15.60 -3.14 60.39
C ASN A 113 -16.10 -2.91 58.95
N GLY A 114 -16.33 -3.98 58.17
CA GLY A 114 -16.93 -3.89 56.83
C GLY A 114 -15.93 -3.63 55.68
N TYR A 115 -14.62 -3.74 55.92
CA TYR A 115 -13.62 -3.70 54.86
C TYR A 115 -13.44 -5.07 54.19
N ASN A 116 -13.08 -5.07 52.90
CA ASN A 116 -12.93 -6.29 52.09
C ASN A 116 -11.73 -7.16 52.50
N GLY A 117 -10.71 -6.54 53.10
CA GLY A 117 -9.47 -7.18 53.53
C GLY A 117 -8.49 -6.17 54.10
N LEU A 118 -7.24 -6.60 54.30
CA LEU A 118 -6.15 -5.79 54.84
C LEU A 118 -5.03 -5.60 53.80
N ARG A 119 -4.63 -4.36 53.55
CA ARG A 119 -3.45 -4.06 52.73
C ARG A 119 -2.37 -3.47 53.60
N VAL A 120 -1.19 -4.08 53.63
CA VAL A 120 -0.09 -3.64 54.49
C VAL A 120 1.14 -3.33 53.66
N THR A 121 1.80 -2.24 53.99
CA THR A 121 3.13 -1.96 53.46
C THR A 121 4.03 -1.46 54.57
N GLY A 122 5.30 -1.82 54.54
CA GLY A 122 6.24 -1.42 55.57
C GLY A 122 7.65 -1.22 55.06
N GLU A 123 8.32 -0.23 55.61
CA GLU A 123 9.73 0.07 55.37
C GLU A 123 10.61 -0.86 56.21
N MET A 124 11.53 -1.60 55.59
CA MET A 124 12.33 -2.63 56.29
C MET A 124 13.62 -2.10 56.91
N THR A 125 13.91 -0.81 56.78
CA THR A 125 15.16 -0.21 57.25
C THR A 125 15.36 -0.24 58.77
N TRP A 126 14.34 -0.63 59.53
CA TRP A 126 14.41 -0.73 61.00
C TRP A 126 15.38 -1.82 61.45
N ILE A 127 15.75 -2.77 60.58
CA ILE A 127 16.73 -3.82 60.91
C ILE A 127 18.13 -3.28 61.26
N PHE A 128 18.44 -2.04 60.87
CA PHE A 128 19.71 -1.40 61.20
C PHE A 128 19.74 -0.85 62.64
N THR A 129 18.65 -1.01 63.40
CA THR A 129 18.63 -0.71 64.83
C THR A 129 19.40 -1.78 65.62
N LYS A 130 20.01 -1.40 66.75
CA LYS A 130 20.77 -2.34 67.61
C LYS A 130 19.87 -3.09 68.61
N LEU A 131 18.60 -3.29 68.28
CA LEU A 131 17.62 -3.88 69.19
C LEU A 131 17.56 -5.41 69.00
N PRO A 132 17.23 -6.20 70.05
CA PRO A 132 17.17 -7.66 69.94
C PRO A 132 16.11 -8.13 68.93
N GLY A 133 16.42 -9.20 68.19
CA GLY A 133 15.48 -9.88 67.29
C GLY A 133 15.52 -9.41 65.83
N VAL A 134 16.18 -8.28 65.51
CA VAL A 134 16.27 -7.74 64.14
C VAL A 134 16.92 -8.72 63.15
N GLU A 135 17.78 -9.62 63.64
CA GLU A 135 18.41 -10.69 62.87
C GLU A 135 17.41 -11.73 62.32
N ARG A 136 16.18 -11.74 62.83
CA ARG A 136 15.10 -12.67 62.43
C ARG A 136 14.21 -12.11 61.31
N LEU A 137 14.58 -11.02 60.64
CA LEU A 137 13.82 -10.47 59.51
C LEU A 137 13.52 -11.53 58.45
N ILE A 138 14.55 -12.25 57.97
CA ILE A 138 14.37 -13.23 56.89
C ILE A 138 13.49 -14.42 57.33
N GLU A 139 13.54 -14.79 58.62
CA GLU A 139 12.63 -15.78 59.19
C GLU A 139 11.18 -15.28 59.12
N TYR A 140 10.94 -14.01 59.44
CA TYR A 140 9.64 -13.37 59.30
C TYR A 140 9.15 -13.33 57.85
N GLU A 141 9.99 -12.88 56.91
CA GLU A 141 9.62 -12.82 55.48
C GLU A 141 9.28 -14.20 54.91
N ALA A 142 10.01 -15.25 55.31
CA ALA A 142 9.67 -16.62 54.95
C ALA A 142 8.33 -17.04 55.58
N LYS A 143 8.12 -16.81 56.88
CA LYS A 143 6.88 -17.18 57.60
C LYS A 143 5.63 -16.47 57.08
N LEU A 144 5.76 -15.25 56.54
CA LEU A 144 4.64 -14.53 55.91
C LEU A 144 3.98 -15.34 54.78
N ASN A 145 4.73 -16.22 54.11
CA ASN A 145 4.17 -17.07 53.05
C ASN A 145 3.40 -18.30 53.58
N TYR A 146 3.41 -18.58 54.89
CA TYR A 146 2.40 -19.46 55.50
C TYR A 146 1.10 -18.70 55.79
N PHE A 147 1.20 -17.41 56.08
CA PHE A 147 0.06 -16.57 56.49
C PHE A 147 -0.73 -16.03 55.30
N PHE A 148 -0.05 -15.39 54.33
CA PHE A 148 -0.74 -14.65 53.29
C PHE A 148 -1.65 -15.49 52.39
N PRO A 149 -1.23 -16.67 51.86
CA PRO A 149 -2.05 -17.46 50.94
C PRO A 149 -3.46 -17.79 51.44
N GLU A 150 -3.66 -17.92 52.76
CA GLU A 150 -4.96 -18.19 53.37
C GLU A 150 -5.65 -16.94 53.96
N SER A 151 -4.96 -15.79 53.95
CA SER A 151 -5.46 -14.53 54.51
C SER A 151 -6.16 -13.67 53.45
N LYS A 152 -7.12 -12.84 53.88
CA LYS A 152 -7.61 -11.72 53.05
C LYS A 152 -6.71 -10.50 53.17
N SER A 153 -5.40 -10.71 53.03
CA SER A 153 -4.40 -9.64 53.13
C SER A 153 -3.45 -9.61 51.95
N THR A 154 -2.99 -8.42 51.58
CA THR A 154 -1.94 -8.23 50.56
C THR A 154 -0.83 -7.38 51.17
N ALA A 155 0.42 -7.79 51.02
CA ALA A 155 1.56 -7.10 51.63
C ALA A 155 2.64 -6.68 50.65
N LEU A 156 3.23 -5.51 50.92
CA LEU A 156 4.38 -4.96 50.20
C LEU A 156 5.49 -4.57 51.17
N CYS A 157 6.53 -5.40 51.26
CA CYS A 157 7.74 -5.16 52.04
C CYS A 157 8.72 -4.29 51.25
N GLN A 158 9.23 -3.20 51.83
CA GLN A 158 10.02 -2.19 51.11
C GLN A 158 11.50 -2.24 51.52
N TYR A 159 12.39 -2.45 50.55
CA TYR A 159 13.83 -2.67 50.73
C TYR A 159 14.65 -1.63 49.95
N ASN A 160 15.46 -0.86 50.68
CA ASN A 160 16.38 0.11 50.09
C ASN A 160 17.66 -0.60 49.62
N GLU A 161 17.81 -0.80 48.31
CA GLU A 161 18.92 -1.53 47.70
C GLU A 161 20.30 -0.97 48.09
N GLY A 162 20.40 0.34 48.34
CA GLY A 162 21.65 0.98 48.74
C GLY A 162 22.03 0.78 50.21
N LYS A 163 21.10 0.33 51.07
CA LYS A 163 21.34 0.14 52.50
C LYS A 163 21.52 -1.33 52.90
N PHE A 164 20.89 -2.26 52.20
CA PHE A 164 20.92 -3.69 52.53
C PHE A 164 22.13 -4.38 51.92
N ASN A 165 22.71 -5.35 52.64
CA ASN A 165 23.77 -6.20 52.10
C ASN A 165 23.20 -7.09 50.97
N PRO A 166 23.91 -7.25 49.83
CA PRO A 166 23.57 -8.20 48.76
C PRO A 166 23.11 -9.58 49.22
N GLU A 167 23.67 -10.15 50.29
CA GLU A 167 23.25 -11.44 50.83
C GLU A 167 21.81 -11.42 51.37
N ILE A 168 21.45 -10.36 52.08
CA ILE A 168 20.10 -10.18 52.62
C ILE A 168 19.11 -9.92 51.48
N LEU A 169 19.48 -9.10 50.49
CA LEU A 169 18.65 -8.86 49.31
C LEU A 169 18.41 -10.12 48.48
N LEU A 170 19.41 -11.01 48.42
CA LEU A 170 19.26 -12.31 47.77
C LEU A 170 18.28 -13.22 48.55
N ASP A 171 18.32 -13.21 49.88
CA ASP A 171 17.34 -13.92 50.71
C ASP A 171 15.93 -13.29 50.63
N VAL A 172 15.82 -11.97 50.46
CA VAL A 172 14.56 -11.28 50.16
C VAL A 172 13.98 -11.78 48.84
N ILE A 173 14.81 -11.90 47.79
CA ILE A 173 14.38 -12.51 46.52
C ILE A 173 13.90 -13.95 46.78
N HIS A 174 14.62 -14.78 47.51
CA HIS A 174 14.17 -16.16 47.74
C HIS A 174 12.88 -16.28 48.55
N THR A 175 12.51 -15.28 49.36
CA THR A 175 11.35 -15.33 50.24
C THR A 175 10.09 -14.66 49.69
N HIS A 176 10.17 -13.94 48.56
CA HIS A 176 9.02 -13.23 48.00
C HIS A 176 8.57 -13.80 46.65
N PRO A 177 7.32 -14.27 46.51
CA PRO A 177 6.78 -14.76 45.23
C PRO A 177 6.77 -13.72 44.11
N THR A 178 6.69 -12.44 44.48
CA THR A 178 6.54 -11.33 43.54
C THR A 178 7.46 -10.18 43.93
N LEU A 179 8.12 -9.58 42.93
CA LEU A 179 9.09 -8.52 43.12
C LEU A 179 8.67 -7.27 42.35
N ILE A 180 8.90 -6.10 42.93
CA ILE A 180 8.87 -4.82 42.25
C ILE A 180 10.29 -4.25 42.27
N ILE A 181 10.93 -4.19 41.11
CA ILE A 181 12.30 -3.69 40.95
C ILE A 181 12.25 -2.57 39.91
N TYR A 182 12.80 -1.39 40.21
CA TYR A 182 12.79 -0.26 39.27
C TYR A 182 11.40 0.07 38.72
N ASN A 183 10.39 0.11 39.60
CA ASN A 183 8.97 0.39 39.26
C ASN A 183 8.33 -0.58 38.24
N ASN A 184 8.80 -1.82 38.16
CA ASN A 184 8.19 -2.87 37.33
C ASN A 184 7.86 -4.09 38.18
N LEU A 185 6.68 -4.68 38.00
CA LEU A 185 6.27 -5.91 38.68
C LEU A 185 6.86 -7.13 37.97
N TYR A 186 7.42 -8.08 38.71
CA TYR A 186 8.00 -9.31 38.20
C TYR A 186 7.46 -10.51 39.00
N GLU A 187 7.03 -11.55 38.30
CA GLU A 187 6.92 -12.87 38.90
C GLU A 187 8.34 -13.38 39.20
N ASN A 188 8.53 -13.96 40.39
CA ASN A 188 9.86 -14.32 40.84
C ASN A 188 10.19 -15.79 40.58
N PRO A 189 11.03 -16.13 39.58
CA PRO A 189 11.42 -17.51 39.31
C PRO A 189 12.40 -18.07 40.34
N HIS A 190 12.90 -17.22 41.26
CA HIS A 190 13.83 -17.61 42.32
C HIS A 190 13.15 -17.70 43.68
N PHE A 191 11.82 -17.62 43.76
CA PHE A 191 11.08 -17.83 45.00
C PHE A 191 11.23 -19.28 45.49
N LEU A 192 11.48 -19.45 46.79
CA LEU A 192 11.52 -20.72 47.49
C LEU A 192 10.38 -20.76 48.51
N PRO A 193 9.53 -21.81 48.48
CA PRO A 193 8.54 -22.04 49.53
C PRO A 193 9.20 -22.10 50.93
N PRO A 194 8.51 -21.70 52.01
CA PRO A 194 9.10 -21.62 53.35
C PRO A 194 9.80 -22.90 53.81
N ASP A 195 9.19 -24.07 53.59
CA ASP A 195 9.78 -25.37 53.99
C ASP A 195 11.12 -25.63 53.28
N GLU A 196 11.21 -25.33 51.98
CA GLU A 196 12.44 -25.45 51.20
C GLU A 196 13.48 -24.41 51.59
N PHE A 197 13.03 -23.18 51.86
CA PHE A 197 13.89 -22.09 52.29
C PHE A 197 14.58 -22.42 53.63
N PHE A 198 13.83 -22.96 54.60
CA PHE A 198 14.38 -23.35 55.91
C PHE A 198 15.18 -24.66 55.87
N ALA A 199 14.88 -25.57 54.94
CA ALA A 199 15.65 -26.81 54.75
C ALA A 199 17.03 -26.58 54.11
N ARG A 200 17.27 -25.41 53.50
CA ARG A 200 18.53 -25.07 52.85
C ARG A 200 19.70 -25.00 53.84
N ILE A 201 20.76 -25.77 53.59
CA ILE A 201 22.02 -25.66 54.33
C ILE A 201 22.68 -24.31 53.99
N LYS A 202 22.87 -23.42 54.97
CA LYS A 202 23.63 -22.17 54.81
C LYS A 202 25.08 -22.49 54.45
N GLY A 203 25.38 -22.52 53.14
CA GLY A 203 26.71 -22.79 52.59
C GLY A 203 26.74 -23.30 51.15
N GLU A 204 25.64 -23.84 50.60
CA GLU A 204 25.66 -24.48 49.25
C GLU A 204 25.28 -23.57 48.07
N ILE A 205 24.88 -22.32 48.31
CA ILE A 205 24.64 -21.35 47.22
C ILE A 205 25.85 -20.43 47.12
N HIS A 206 26.77 -20.75 46.22
CA HIS A 206 27.99 -19.96 45.98
C HIS A 206 28.29 -19.73 44.49
N TRP A 207 27.28 -19.44 43.67
CA TRP A 207 27.53 -19.14 42.25
C TRP A 207 26.89 -17.88 41.66
N ASN A 208 25.90 -17.26 42.31
CA ASN A 208 25.24 -16.06 41.77
C ASN A 208 25.24 -14.89 42.76
N THR A 209 25.83 -13.77 42.35
CA THR A 209 25.69 -12.49 43.06
C THR A 209 24.27 -11.97 42.91
N TYR A 210 23.76 -11.23 43.90
CA TYR A 210 22.45 -10.56 43.85
C TYR A 210 22.22 -9.81 42.52
N GLU A 211 23.26 -9.11 42.02
CA GLU A 211 23.22 -8.40 40.75
C GLU A 211 22.91 -9.32 39.55
N LYS A 212 23.55 -10.49 39.47
CA LYS A 212 23.30 -11.47 38.39
C LYS A 212 21.85 -11.97 38.41
N VAL A 213 21.31 -12.26 39.61
CA VAL A 213 19.94 -12.74 39.77
C VAL A 213 18.94 -11.62 39.39
N ARG A 214 19.12 -10.41 39.95
CA ARG A 214 18.32 -9.23 39.64
C ARG A 214 18.31 -8.93 38.14
N ASP A 215 19.48 -8.88 37.51
CA ASP A 215 19.62 -8.51 36.10
C ASP A 215 19.08 -9.63 35.18
N GLY A 216 19.16 -10.90 35.59
CA GLY A 216 18.51 -12.02 34.92
C GLY A 216 16.98 -11.91 34.90
N ILE A 217 16.37 -11.57 36.04
CA ILE A 217 14.91 -11.34 36.16
C ILE A 217 14.48 -10.18 35.24
N ILE A 218 15.22 -9.07 35.25
CA ILE A 218 14.94 -7.91 34.38
C ILE A 218 15.11 -8.26 32.89
N GLY A 219 16.17 -9.00 32.55
CA GLY A 219 16.49 -9.40 31.18
C GLY A 219 15.45 -10.32 30.54
N ARG A 220 14.89 -11.25 31.31
CA ARG A 220 13.84 -12.18 30.85
C ARG A 220 12.57 -11.43 30.43
N LYS A 221 12.04 -10.53 31.28
CA LYS A 221 10.85 -9.72 30.98
C LYS A 221 11.06 -8.83 29.75
N ARG A 222 12.24 -8.20 29.61
CA ARG A 222 12.58 -7.39 28.42
C ARG A 222 12.59 -8.22 27.13
N THR A 223 13.00 -9.48 27.21
CA THR A 223 13.05 -10.38 26.05
C THR A 223 11.65 -10.81 25.62
N GLU A 224 10.80 -11.17 26.59
CA GLU A 224 9.38 -11.49 26.35
C GLU A 224 8.60 -10.29 25.79
N GLU A 225 8.83 -9.08 26.30
CA GLU A 225 8.19 -7.85 25.78
C GLU A 225 8.62 -7.54 24.35
N LYS A 226 9.92 -7.68 24.03
CA LYS A 226 10.42 -7.52 22.66
C LYS A 226 9.86 -8.57 21.70
N ALA A 227 9.67 -9.81 22.15
CA ALA A 227 9.04 -10.84 21.34
C ALA A 227 7.57 -10.48 21.02
N LYS A 228 6.79 -10.09 22.04
CA LYS A 228 5.39 -9.64 21.85
C LYS A 228 5.28 -8.40 20.97
N GLN A 229 6.22 -7.46 21.06
CA GLN A 229 6.23 -6.29 20.19
C GLN A 229 6.51 -6.67 18.74
N ARG A 230 7.52 -7.51 18.48
CA ARG A 230 7.85 -7.98 17.13
C ARG A 230 6.70 -8.78 16.51
N GLU A 231 5.98 -9.56 17.30
CA GLU A 231 4.81 -10.31 16.86
C GLU A 231 3.67 -9.37 16.45
N ARG A 232 3.40 -8.31 17.23
CA ARG A 232 2.43 -7.26 16.88
C ARG A 232 2.80 -6.52 15.61
N GLU A 233 4.07 -6.13 15.47
CA GLU A 233 4.59 -5.46 14.27
C GLU A 233 4.43 -6.34 13.02
N ARG A 234 4.71 -7.65 13.12
CA ARG A 234 4.49 -8.61 12.04
C ARG A 234 3.01 -8.75 11.67
N SER A 235 2.10 -8.84 12.64
CA SER A 235 0.65 -8.90 12.38
C SER A 235 0.18 -7.64 11.66
N LEU A 236 0.58 -6.45 12.14
CA LEU A 236 0.23 -5.17 11.52
C LEU A 236 0.68 -5.06 10.06
N ILE A 237 1.87 -5.55 9.72
CA ILE A 237 2.36 -5.57 8.34
C ILE A 237 1.45 -6.45 7.48
N LEU A 238 1.15 -7.68 7.92
CA LEU A 238 0.36 -8.62 7.14
C LEU A 238 -1.12 -8.22 7.04
N ASP A 239 -1.67 -7.61 8.09
CA ASP A 239 -3.06 -7.10 8.12
C ASP A 239 -3.24 -5.83 7.28
N SER A 240 -2.16 -5.09 7.01
CA SER A 240 -2.18 -3.94 6.10
C SER A 240 -2.15 -4.34 4.61
N MET A 241 -1.91 -5.62 4.30
CA MET A 241 -1.88 -6.11 2.92
C MET A 241 -3.31 -6.29 2.38
N SER A 242 -3.52 -5.87 1.14
CA SER A 242 -4.78 -6.10 0.41
C SER A 242 -4.89 -7.50 -0.20
N GLU A 243 -3.79 -8.25 -0.25
CA GLU A 243 -3.79 -9.66 -0.70
C GLU A 243 -4.28 -10.59 0.40
N PHE A 244 -4.93 -11.69 0.01
CA PHE A 244 -5.44 -12.68 0.95
C PHE A 244 -4.31 -13.65 1.34
N VAL A 245 -3.78 -13.51 2.55
CA VAL A 245 -2.71 -14.36 3.08
C VAL A 245 -3.24 -15.29 4.17
N ALA A 246 -3.02 -16.59 4.00
CA ALA A 246 -3.34 -17.62 5.00
C ALA A 246 -2.19 -18.60 5.20
N TYR A 247 -1.99 -19.06 6.44
CA TYR A 247 -1.04 -20.11 6.79
C TYR A 247 -1.78 -21.39 7.19
N TYR A 248 -1.34 -22.51 6.62
CA TYR A 248 -1.93 -23.83 6.79
C TYR A 248 -0.96 -24.70 7.59
N GLY A 249 -1.44 -25.25 8.71
CA GLY A 249 -0.67 -26.17 9.55
C GLY A 249 -0.55 -27.57 8.96
N ARG A 250 0.16 -28.47 9.67
CA ARG A 250 0.41 -29.87 9.27
C ARG A 250 -0.87 -30.68 9.02
N ASP A 251 -1.96 -30.33 9.69
CA ASP A 251 -3.30 -30.91 9.52
C ASP A 251 -4.06 -30.34 8.31
N LYS A 252 -3.41 -29.47 7.52
CA LYS A 252 -3.98 -28.76 6.35
C LYS A 252 -5.12 -27.83 6.71
N ARG A 253 -5.26 -27.45 7.99
CA ARG A 253 -6.22 -26.46 8.47
C ARG A 253 -5.55 -25.09 8.56
N ILE A 254 -6.35 -24.04 8.41
CA ILE A 254 -5.89 -22.67 8.52
C ILE A 254 -5.57 -22.41 9.98
N THR A 255 -4.31 -22.12 10.29
CA THR A 255 -3.87 -21.80 11.66
C THR A 255 -3.77 -20.31 11.88
N TRP A 256 -3.65 -19.54 10.80
CA TRP A 256 -3.63 -18.08 10.82
C TRP A 256 -4.03 -17.51 9.46
N ALA A 257 -4.71 -16.36 9.43
CA ALA A 257 -5.05 -15.62 8.22
C ALA A 257 -5.06 -14.12 8.52
N ASN A 258 -4.68 -13.29 7.54
CA ASN A 258 -4.71 -11.83 7.69
C ASN A 258 -6.15 -11.28 7.59
N LEU A 259 -6.34 -10.03 8.04
CA LEU A 259 -7.64 -9.38 8.05
C LEU A 259 -8.34 -9.41 6.68
N ALA A 260 -7.62 -9.11 5.59
CA ALA A 260 -8.18 -9.16 4.23
C ALA A 260 -8.75 -10.55 3.88
N THR A 261 -8.06 -11.63 4.28
CA THR A 261 -8.52 -13.00 4.05
C THR A 261 -9.81 -13.30 4.81
N VAL A 262 -9.90 -12.85 6.06
CA VAL A 262 -11.09 -13.04 6.91
C VAL A 262 -12.27 -12.22 6.38
N GLU A 263 -12.05 -10.95 6.01
CA GLU A 263 -13.08 -10.06 5.44
C GLU A 263 -13.60 -10.56 4.09
N SER A 264 -12.81 -11.31 3.32
CA SER A 264 -13.22 -11.83 2.01
C SER A 264 -14.46 -12.73 2.04
N VAL A 265 -14.76 -13.31 3.22
CA VAL A 265 -15.90 -14.21 3.50
C VAL A 265 -16.84 -13.66 4.57
N ASP A 266 -16.71 -12.38 4.93
CA ASP A 266 -17.55 -11.70 5.93
C ASP A 266 -17.68 -12.49 7.25
N ALA A 267 -16.56 -13.08 7.69
CA ALA A 267 -16.49 -13.91 8.89
C ALA A 267 -15.63 -13.23 9.99
N GLN A 268 -15.70 -13.73 11.22
CA GLN A 268 -14.73 -13.38 12.26
C GLN A 268 -13.48 -14.28 12.18
N PRO A 269 -12.29 -13.83 12.63
CA PRO A 269 -11.07 -14.62 12.56
C PRO A 269 -11.20 -16.02 13.19
N GLU A 270 -11.95 -16.14 14.28
CA GLU A 270 -12.20 -17.39 15.01
C GLU A 270 -13.04 -18.39 14.19
N GLU A 271 -13.78 -17.93 13.18
CA GLU A 271 -14.62 -18.76 12.32
C GLU A 271 -13.87 -19.33 11.12
N VAL A 272 -12.69 -18.77 10.81
CA VAL A 272 -11.81 -19.18 9.70
C VAL A 272 -10.67 -20.08 10.22
N VAL A 273 -10.10 -19.74 11.37
CA VAL A 273 -9.04 -20.54 12.02
C VAL A 273 -9.59 -21.91 12.44
N GLY A 274 -8.86 -22.97 12.11
CA GLY A 274 -9.23 -24.37 12.37
C GLY A 274 -10.06 -25.04 11.27
N LYS A 275 -10.45 -24.32 10.22
CA LYS A 275 -11.17 -24.88 9.05
C LYS A 275 -10.23 -25.15 7.87
N HIS A 276 -10.69 -25.94 6.92
CA HIS A 276 -10.04 -26.09 5.62
C HIS A 276 -10.46 -24.98 4.66
N CYS A 277 -9.60 -24.59 3.73
CA CYS A 277 -9.91 -23.53 2.76
C CYS A 277 -11.13 -23.86 1.89
N TYR A 278 -11.34 -25.13 1.57
CA TYR A 278 -12.48 -25.55 0.76
C TYR A 278 -13.81 -25.52 1.52
N GLU A 279 -13.80 -25.60 2.85
CA GLU A 279 -14.99 -25.40 3.70
C GLU A 279 -15.36 -23.92 3.76
N VAL A 280 -14.37 -23.03 3.77
CA VAL A 280 -14.55 -21.58 3.95
C VAL A 280 -14.87 -20.87 2.62
N TRP A 281 -14.04 -21.05 1.57
CA TRP A 281 -14.15 -20.28 0.33
C TRP A 281 -14.78 -21.03 -0.84
N HIS A 282 -14.85 -22.37 -0.76
CA HIS A 282 -15.31 -23.19 -1.88
C HIS A 282 -16.60 -23.95 -1.56
N CYS A 283 -17.12 -23.87 -0.34
CA CYS A 283 -18.32 -24.56 0.14
C CYS A 283 -18.34 -26.06 -0.25
N LYS A 284 -17.20 -26.72 -0.08
CA LYS A 284 -17.01 -28.15 -0.36
C LYS A 284 -16.62 -28.88 0.92
N ASP A 285 -16.78 -30.20 0.89
CA ASP A 285 -16.29 -31.10 1.95
C ASP A 285 -14.94 -31.74 1.58
N GLU A 286 -14.48 -31.54 0.34
CA GLU A 286 -13.25 -32.09 -0.20
C GLU A 286 -12.42 -31.02 -0.94
N PRO A 287 -11.09 -31.22 -1.09
CA PRO A 287 -10.20 -30.30 -1.79
C PRO A 287 -10.59 -30.08 -3.26
N CYS A 288 -10.24 -28.92 -3.81
CA CYS A 288 -10.48 -28.66 -5.23
C CYS A 288 -9.62 -29.56 -6.13
N GLU A 289 -10.15 -30.03 -7.26
CA GLU A 289 -9.45 -30.92 -8.20
C GLU A 289 -8.07 -30.39 -8.64
N THR A 290 -7.92 -29.08 -8.78
CA THR A 290 -6.66 -28.42 -9.19
C THR A 290 -6.06 -27.56 -8.07
N CYS A 291 -6.24 -27.96 -6.81
CA CYS A 291 -5.82 -27.15 -5.66
C CYS A 291 -4.27 -27.00 -5.57
N PRO A 292 -3.72 -25.77 -5.70
CA PRO A 292 -2.28 -25.53 -5.56
C PRO A 292 -1.78 -25.79 -4.14
N VAL A 293 -2.63 -25.60 -3.12
CA VAL A 293 -2.26 -25.86 -1.70
C VAL A 293 -2.00 -27.35 -1.47
N TYR A 294 -2.87 -28.22 -2.00
CA TYR A 294 -2.70 -29.67 -1.86
C TYR A 294 -1.53 -30.19 -2.69
N ARG A 295 -1.34 -29.69 -3.92
CA ARG A 295 -0.17 -30.04 -4.72
C ARG A 295 1.14 -29.64 -4.04
N ALA A 296 1.21 -28.45 -3.44
CA ALA A 296 2.41 -28.01 -2.72
C ALA A 296 2.69 -28.89 -1.48
N TRP A 297 1.65 -29.44 -0.85
CA TRP A 297 1.79 -30.44 0.22
C TRP A 297 2.36 -31.78 -0.29
N GLU A 298 1.99 -32.20 -1.50
CA GLU A 298 2.46 -33.44 -2.12
C GLU A 298 3.88 -33.31 -2.69
N THR A 299 4.19 -32.18 -3.32
CA THR A 299 5.46 -31.95 -4.01
C THR A 299 6.54 -31.36 -3.10
N GLY A 300 6.15 -30.69 -2.01
CA GLY A 300 7.07 -29.90 -1.19
C GLY A 300 7.65 -28.69 -1.93
N MET A 301 7.04 -28.29 -3.05
CA MET A 301 7.52 -27.19 -3.91
C MET A 301 6.48 -26.08 -4.04
N TYR A 302 6.91 -24.94 -4.55
CA TYR A 302 6.04 -23.82 -4.90
C TYR A 302 5.01 -24.24 -5.95
N GLU A 303 3.74 -23.92 -5.72
CA GLU A 303 2.64 -24.18 -6.64
C GLU A 303 1.77 -22.95 -6.81
N GLU A 304 1.20 -22.77 -7.99
CA GLU A 304 0.21 -21.73 -8.24
C GLU A 304 -0.92 -22.24 -9.14
N GLY A 305 -2.07 -21.57 -9.10
CA GLY A 305 -3.19 -21.96 -9.93
C GLY A 305 -4.42 -21.08 -9.76
N GLU A 306 -5.32 -21.21 -10.72
CA GLU A 306 -6.64 -20.60 -10.69
C GLU A 306 -7.66 -21.59 -10.11
N ILE A 307 -8.52 -21.10 -9.21
CA ILE A 307 -9.56 -21.88 -8.55
C ILE A 307 -10.87 -21.11 -8.71
N ALA A 308 -11.90 -21.76 -9.23
CA ALA A 308 -13.24 -21.19 -9.29
C ALA A 308 -14.03 -21.53 -8.03
N SER A 309 -14.64 -20.53 -7.41
CA SER A 309 -15.58 -20.73 -6.29
C SER A 309 -17.03 -20.83 -6.80
N PRO A 310 -17.93 -21.51 -6.05
CA PRO A 310 -19.33 -21.69 -6.45
C PRO A 310 -20.12 -20.38 -6.62
N ASP A 311 -19.69 -19.30 -5.98
CA ASP A 311 -20.27 -17.95 -6.11
C ASP A 311 -19.87 -17.23 -7.40
N GLY A 312 -19.10 -17.90 -8.27
CA GLY A 312 -18.66 -17.38 -9.56
C GLY A 312 -17.38 -16.55 -9.50
N ARG A 313 -16.73 -16.44 -8.33
CA ARG A 313 -15.41 -15.81 -8.22
C ARG A 313 -14.30 -16.72 -8.73
N ILE A 314 -13.30 -16.11 -9.36
CA ILE A 314 -12.08 -16.78 -9.83
C ILE A 314 -10.92 -16.28 -8.99
N TRP A 315 -10.33 -17.19 -8.23
CA TRP A 315 -9.21 -16.94 -7.34
C TRP A 315 -7.93 -17.38 -8.02
N TYR A 316 -6.88 -16.60 -7.87
CA TYR A 316 -5.52 -17.02 -8.21
C TYR A 316 -4.71 -17.13 -6.94
N ALA A 317 -4.25 -18.34 -6.65
CA ALA A 317 -3.60 -18.71 -5.40
C ALA A 317 -2.17 -19.18 -5.66
N LYS A 318 -1.26 -18.76 -4.78
CA LYS A 318 0.16 -19.14 -4.75
C LYS A 318 0.47 -19.81 -3.42
N ALA A 319 0.86 -21.07 -3.44
CA ALA A 319 1.16 -21.88 -2.27
C ALA A 319 2.68 -22.06 -2.12
N ASN A 320 3.21 -21.60 -0.98
CA ASN A 320 4.64 -21.63 -0.65
C ASN A 320 4.86 -22.58 0.54
N PRO A 321 5.63 -23.67 0.37
CA PRO A 321 5.95 -24.58 1.47
C PRO A 321 6.89 -23.94 2.49
N VAL A 322 6.66 -24.22 3.78
CA VAL A 322 7.48 -23.74 4.91
C VAL A 322 8.08 -24.94 5.62
N PHE A 323 9.39 -24.93 5.80
CA PHE A 323 10.15 -26.04 6.40
C PHE A 323 10.66 -25.70 7.80
N GLU A 324 10.61 -26.67 8.70
CA GLU A 324 11.20 -26.61 10.04
C GLU A 324 11.98 -27.91 10.28
N ASN A 325 13.30 -27.82 10.53
CA ASN A 325 14.21 -28.97 10.64
C ASN A 325 14.13 -29.95 9.45
N ASP A 326 14.12 -29.40 8.22
CA ASP A 326 13.99 -30.15 6.94
C ASP A 326 12.67 -30.93 6.77
N GLU A 327 11.70 -30.78 7.68
CA GLU A 327 10.34 -31.28 7.53
C GLU A 327 9.38 -30.18 7.08
N LEU A 328 8.43 -30.52 6.21
CA LEU A 328 7.38 -29.59 5.78
C LEU A 328 6.44 -29.28 6.97
N ALA A 329 6.57 -28.06 7.51
CA ALA A 329 5.85 -27.60 8.69
C ALA A 329 4.49 -26.99 8.36
N GLY A 330 4.36 -26.36 7.19
CA GLY A 330 3.11 -25.77 6.74
C GLY A 330 3.20 -25.16 5.35
N ILE A 331 2.13 -24.50 4.92
CA ILE A 331 2.06 -23.78 3.63
C ILE A 331 1.55 -22.36 3.85
N VAL A 332 2.24 -21.37 3.29
CA VAL A 332 1.74 -20.00 3.18
C VAL A 332 1.09 -19.83 1.82
N VAL A 333 -0.17 -19.44 1.80
CA VAL A 333 -0.93 -19.19 0.57
C VAL A 333 -1.23 -17.71 0.46
N VAL A 334 -0.87 -17.14 -0.69
CA VAL A 334 -1.24 -15.78 -1.08
C VAL A 334 -2.23 -15.89 -2.23
N SER A 335 -3.42 -15.32 -2.06
CA SER A 335 -4.51 -15.40 -3.03
C SER A 335 -5.05 -14.03 -3.39
N ARG A 336 -5.60 -13.91 -4.60
CA ARG A 336 -6.23 -12.71 -5.13
C ARG A 336 -7.47 -13.05 -5.95
N ASP A 337 -8.48 -12.21 -5.88
CA ASP A 337 -9.65 -12.28 -6.76
C ASP A 337 -9.27 -11.69 -8.14
N ILE A 338 -9.48 -12.47 -9.20
CA ILE A 338 -9.21 -12.08 -10.60
C ILE A 338 -10.46 -12.09 -11.47
N THR A 339 -11.65 -12.13 -10.86
CA THR A 339 -12.94 -12.28 -11.55
C THR A 339 -13.18 -11.16 -12.57
N GLU A 340 -12.99 -9.90 -12.19
CA GLU A 340 -13.21 -8.76 -13.09
C GLU A 340 -12.24 -8.78 -14.28
N ARG A 341 -10.97 -9.12 -14.02
CA ARG A 341 -9.95 -9.24 -15.08
C ARG A 341 -10.35 -10.32 -16.10
N LYS A 342 -10.80 -11.49 -15.65
CA LYS A 342 -11.25 -12.58 -16.54
C LYS A 342 -12.50 -12.22 -17.33
N LYS A 343 -13.45 -11.49 -16.73
CA LYS A 343 -14.62 -10.94 -17.45
C LYS A 343 -14.19 -9.98 -18.55
N ALA A 344 -13.28 -9.05 -18.24
CA ALA A 344 -12.77 -8.07 -19.20
C ALA A 344 -12.00 -8.73 -20.37
N GLU A 345 -11.19 -9.75 -20.11
CA GLU A 345 -10.48 -10.52 -21.15
C GLU A 345 -11.49 -11.21 -22.10
N LYS A 346 -12.53 -11.85 -21.55
CA LYS A 346 -13.57 -12.51 -22.34
C LYS A 346 -14.44 -11.52 -23.15
N ASP A 347 -14.76 -10.36 -22.58
CA ASP A 347 -15.51 -9.32 -23.27
C ASP A 347 -14.70 -8.70 -24.41
N LYS A 348 -13.39 -8.50 -24.22
CA LYS A 348 -12.47 -8.01 -25.25
C LYS A 348 -12.45 -8.95 -26.46
N ASP A 349 -12.30 -10.26 -26.23
CA ASP A 349 -12.25 -11.25 -27.32
C ASP A 349 -13.59 -11.30 -28.09
N ARG A 350 -14.73 -11.18 -27.39
CA ARG A 350 -16.05 -11.08 -28.02
C ARG A 350 -16.20 -9.81 -28.87
N ILE A 351 -15.74 -8.67 -28.37
CA ILE A 351 -15.83 -7.37 -29.08
C ILE A 351 -14.96 -7.41 -30.33
N LEU A 352 -13.73 -7.92 -30.23
CA LEU A 352 -12.82 -8.06 -31.38
C LEU A 352 -13.43 -8.93 -32.48
N HIS A 353 -14.05 -10.07 -32.12
CA HIS A 353 -14.72 -10.93 -33.08
C HIS A 353 -15.89 -10.24 -33.80
N ASN A 354 -16.74 -9.51 -33.06
CA ASN A 354 -17.87 -8.78 -33.65
C ASN A 354 -17.42 -7.62 -34.55
N PHE A 355 -16.29 -6.99 -34.23
CA PHE A 355 -15.72 -5.91 -35.03
C PHE A 355 -15.25 -6.42 -36.40
N ASP A 356 -14.52 -7.54 -36.44
CA ASP A 356 -14.02 -8.12 -37.68
C ASP A 356 -15.14 -8.53 -38.65
N GLU A 357 -16.24 -9.11 -38.14
CA GLU A 357 -17.39 -9.47 -38.97
C GLU A 357 -18.12 -8.23 -39.54
N ARG A 358 -18.18 -7.12 -38.78
CA ARG A 358 -18.80 -5.87 -39.24
C ARG A 358 -17.98 -5.17 -40.34
N VAL A 359 -16.65 -5.26 -40.27
CA VAL A 359 -15.76 -4.72 -41.31
C VAL A 359 -15.98 -5.43 -42.64
N LYS A 360 -16.07 -6.77 -42.63
CA LYS A 360 -16.36 -7.58 -43.85
C LYS A 360 -17.69 -7.19 -44.51
N GLU A 361 -18.75 -7.04 -43.72
CA GLU A 361 -20.08 -6.66 -44.22
C GLU A 361 -20.07 -5.29 -44.91
N LEU A 362 -19.47 -4.29 -44.25
CA LEU A 362 -19.40 -2.92 -44.77
C LEU A 362 -18.56 -2.84 -46.05
N SER A 363 -17.41 -3.50 -46.09
CA SER A 363 -16.54 -3.52 -47.29
C SER A 363 -17.27 -4.06 -48.53
N CYS A 364 -18.13 -5.07 -48.38
CA CYS A 364 -18.94 -5.62 -49.48
C CYS A 364 -19.95 -4.60 -50.01
N LEU A 365 -20.75 -4.02 -49.13
CA LEU A 365 -21.84 -3.12 -49.50
C LEU A 365 -21.32 -1.81 -50.09
N TYR A 366 -20.23 -1.26 -49.55
CA TYR A 366 -19.57 -0.08 -50.12
C TYR A 366 -19.01 -0.35 -51.52
N GLY A 367 -18.37 -1.52 -51.73
CA GLY A 367 -17.86 -1.89 -53.05
C GLY A 367 -18.97 -2.02 -54.11
N ILE A 368 -20.15 -2.52 -53.74
CA ILE A 368 -21.29 -2.63 -54.65
C ILE A 368 -21.83 -1.25 -55.04
N ASP A 369 -21.95 -0.33 -54.07
CA ASP A 369 -22.40 1.04 -54.35
C ASP A 369 -21.50 1.79 -55.33
N GLU A 370 -20.18 1.60 -55.23
CA GLU A 370 -19.24 2.21 -56.17
C GLU A 370 -19.41 1.68 -57.60
N ILE A 371 -19.72 0.39 -57.77
CA ILE A 371 -19.89 -0.22 -59.09
C ILE A 371 -21.22 0.23 -59.72
N VAL A 372 -22.33 0.23 -58.96
CA VAL A 372 -23.68 0.52 -59.46
C VAL A 372 -23.86 1.99 -59.86
N LYS A 373 -23.05 2.90 -59.32
CA LYS A 373 -23.10 4.34 -59.63
C LYS A 373 -22.37 4.74 -60.93
N ARG A 374 -21.67 3.81 -61.61
CA ARG A 374 -20.92 4.13 -62.84
C ARG A 374 -21.88 4.46 -63.99
N GLU A 375 -21.80 5.68 -64.51
CA GLU A 375 -22.59 6.13 -65.66
C GLU A 375 -22.20 5.37 -66.95
N ASN A 376 -23.18 5.02 -67.78
CA ASN A 376 -23.03 4.30 -69.05
C ASN A 376 -22.41 2.88 -69.00
N ALA A 377 -22.28 2.27 -67.82
CA ALA A 377 -21.89 0.87 -67.71
C ALA A 377 -23.04 -0.06 -68.15
N ALA A 378 -22.74 -1.06 -68.96
CA ALA A 378 -23.71 -2.10 -69.31
C ALA A 378 -24.08 -2.89 -68.04
N VAL A 379 -25.36 -3.24 -67.91
CA VAL A 379 -25.89 -4.04 -66.79
C VAL A 379 -25.07 -5.31 -66.57
N GLU A 380 -24.58 -5.92 -67.66
CA GLU A 380 -23.79 -7.15 -67.62
C GLU A 380 -22.43 -6.99 -66.92
N ASP A 381 -21.76 -5.85 -67.09
CA ASP A 381 -20.43 -5.63 -66.54
C ASP A 381 -20.49 -5.30 -65.04
N ILE A 382 -21.52 -4.55 -64.64
CA ILE A 382 -21.86 -4.31 -63.23
C ILE A 382 -22.06 -5.65 -62.50
N LEU A 383 -22.84 -6.56 -63.07
CA LEU A 383 -23.14 -7.85 -62.44
C LEU A 383 -21.90 -8.77 -62.32
N LYS A 384 -20.97 -8.73 -63.29
CA LYS A 384 -19.70 -9.49 -63.22
C LYS A 384 -18.79 -9.02 -62.09
N GLU A 385 -18.71 -7.71 -61.83
CA GLU A 385 -17.90 -7.16 -60.75
C GLU A 385 -18.52 -7.42 -59.38
N VAL A 386 -19.84 -7.19 -59.24
CA VAL A 386 -20.57 -7.42 -57.98
C VAL A 386 -20.42 -8.88 -57.51
N VAL A 387 -20.52 -9.85 -58.42
CA VAL A 387 -20.32 -11.27 -58.09
C VAL A 387 -18.96 -11.53 -57.41
N ARG A 388 -17.89 -10.82 -57.77
CA ARG A 388 -16.54 -11.04 -57.21
C ARG A 388 -16.34 -10.45 -55.81
N LEU A 389 -17.15 -9.47 -55.41
CA LEU A 389 -17.07 -8.83 -54.09
C LEU A 389 -17.72 -9.65 -52.96
N ILE A 390 -18.54 -10.63 -53.33
CA ILE A 390 -19.34 -11.39 -52.37
C ILE A 390 -18.46 -12.37 -51.55
N PRO A 391 -17.63 -13.27 -52.14
CA PRO A 391 -16.88 -14.25 -51.36
C PRO A 391 -15.93 -13.74 -50.26
N PRO A 392 -15.17 -12.64 -50.46
CA PRO A 392 -14.28 -12.09 -49.42
C PRO A 392 -15.00 -11.70 -48.11
N SER A 393 -16.32 -11.55 -48.16
CA SER A 393 -17.13 -11.04 -47.05
C SER A 393 -17.83 -12.14 -46.25
N TRP A 394 -17.57 -13.41 -46.59
CA TRP A 394 -18.11 -14.58 -45.89
C TRP A 394 -17.09 -15.09 -44.85
N GLN A 395 -17.57 -15.86 -43.88
CA GLN A 395 -16.76 -16.41 -42.78
C GLN A 395 -15.57 -17.24 -43.27
N TYR A 396 -15.74 -17.95 -44.39
CA TYR A 396 -14.72 -18.76 -45.03
C TYR A 396 -14.52 -18.36 -46.51
N PRO A 397 -13.85 -17.23 -46.78
CA PRO A 397 -13.69 -16.69 -48.13
C PRO A 397 -13.08 -17.65 -49.14
N GLU A 398 -12.14 -18.48 -48.69
CA GLU A 398 -11.36 -19.41 -49.49
C GLU A 398 -12.19 -20.53 -50.13
N ILE A 399 -13.36 -20.82 -49.56
CA ILE A 399 -14.32 -21.83 -50.04
C ILE A 399 -15.70 -21.25 -50.37
N ALA A 400 -15.85 -19.92 -50.32
CA ALA A 400 -17.10 -19.23 -50.63
C ALA A 400 -17.23 -18.98 -52.15
N GLY A 401 -18.25 -19.53 -52.79
CA GLY A 401 -18.59 -19.23 -54.17
C GLY A 401 -19.88 -18.42 -54.26
N SER A 402 -19.95 -17.44 -55.16
CA SER A 402 -21.14 -16.63 -55.43
C SER A 402 -21.62 -16.69 -56.88
N ARG A 403 -22.92 -16.46 -57.07
CA ARG A 403 -23.62 -16.40 -58.35
C ARG A 403 -24.75 -15.35 -58.32
N ILE A 404 -24.97 -14.63 -59.41
CA ILE A 404 -26.15 -13.78 -59.65
C ILE A 404 -26.83 -14.21 -60.95
N THR A 405 -28.16 -14.27 -60.96
CA THR A 405 -28.99 -14.49 -62.14
C THR A 405 -29.92 -13.30 -62.35
N PHE A 406 -29.97 -12.74 -63.56
CA PHE A 406 -30.82 -11.60 -63.91
C PHE A 406 -31.37 -11.79 -65.34
N GLU A 407 -32.69 -11.67 -65.50
CA GLU A 407 -33.41 -11.85 -66.80
C GLU A 407 -33.01 -13.10 -67.61
N GLY A 408 -32.63 -14.18 -66.92
CA GLY A 408 -32.23 -15.46 -67.53
C GLY A 408 -30.73 -15.64 -67.77
N THR A 409 -29.90 -14.63 -67.53
CA THR A 409 -28.43 -14.67 -67.70
C THR A 409 -27.72 -14.91 -66.36
N GLU A 410 -26.67 -15.76 -66.36
CA GLU A 410 -25.92 -16.18 -65.16
C GLU A 410 -24.52 -15.55 -65.07
N TYR A 411 -24.18 -14.98 -63.91
CA TYR A 411 -22.86 -14.43 -63.57
C TYR A 411 -22.32 -15.15 -62.32
N LYS A 412 -21.13 -15.76 -62.37
CA LYS A 412 -20.60 -16.57 -61.24
C LYS A 412 -19.09 -16.48 -61.04
N THR A 413 -18.65 -16.74 -59.81
CA THR A 413 -17.23 -16.91 -59.47
C THR A 413 -16.71 -18.29 -59.89
N ARG A 414 -15.39 -18.42 -60.08
CA ARG A 414 -14.77 -19.69 -60.54
C ARG A 414 -14.98 -20.86 -59.58
N ILE A 415 -15.01 -20.58 -58.28
CA ILE A 415 -15.17 -21.60 -57.22
C ILE A 415 -16.64 -21.94 -56.92
N PHE A 416 -17.60 -21.27 -57.55
CA PHE A 416 -19.01 -21.56 -57.35
C PHE A 416 -19.38 -22.97 -57.83
N LYS A 417 -19.92 -23.77 -56.91
CA LYS A 417 -20.48 -25.10 -57.19
C LYS A 417 -21.75 -25.28 -56.37
N LYS A 418 -22.81 -25.84 -56.97
CA LYS A 418 -24.02 -26.15 -56.22
C LYS A 418 -23.71 -27.19 -55.14
N THR A 419 -23.76 -26.77 -53.88
CA THR A 419 -23.60 -27.63 -52.70
C THR A 419 -24.86 -27.56 -51.83
N LYS A 420 -24.95 -28.46 -50.84
CA LYS A 420 -26.00 -28.43 -49.82
C LYS A 420 -25.86 -27.26 -48.82
N TRP A 421 -24.75 -26.52 -48.89
CA TRP A 421 -24.43 -25.40 -48.01
C TRP A 421 -24.54 -24.11 -48.82
N MET A 422 -25.77 -23.73 -49.14
CA MET A 422 -26.07 -22.60 -50.03
C MET A 422 -27.18 -21.74 -49.45
N GLN A 423 -27.06 -20.43 -49.63
CA GLN A 423 -28.10 -19.45 -49.35
C GLN A 423 -28.37 -18.59 -50.58
N LYS A 424 -29.60 -18.05 -50.66
CA LYS A 424 -30.06 -17.26 -51.79
C LYS A 424 -30.97 -16.12 -51.34
N ALA A 425 -30.95 -15.02 -52.08
CA ALA A 425 -31.87 -13.89 -51.92
C ALA A 425 -32.40 -13.44 -53.28
N ASP A 426 -33.66 -13.05 -53.33
CA ASP A 426 -34.35 -12.66 -54.56
C ASP A 426 -34.19 -11.15 -54.82
N ILE A 427 -33.89 -10.80 -56.07
CA ILE A 427 -33.83 -9.40 -56.52
C ILE A 427 -35.24 -9.01 -57.00
N ILE A 428 -35.84 -8.02 -56.35
CA ILE A 428 -37.24 -7.61 -56.56
C ILE A 428 -37.28 -6.18 -57.13
N VAL A 429 -38.13 -5.97 -58.14
CA VAL A 429 -38.42 -4.66 -58.76
C VAL A 429 -39.93 -4.56 -58.96
N ASN A 430 -40.57 -3.52 -58.42
CA ASN A 430 -42.04 -3.35 -58.45
C ASN A 430 -42.79 -4.63 -58.03
N ASP A 431 -42.40 -5.21 -56.89
CA ASP A 431 -42.95 -6.46 -56.33
C ASP A 431 -42.82 -7.70 -57.24
N LYS A 432 -42.04 -7.62 -58.32
CA LYS A 432 -41.75 -8.76 -59.22
C LYS A 432 -40.30 -9.18 -59.10
N LYS A 433 -40.09 -10.49 -58.97
CA LYS A 433 -38.76 -11.10 -58.99
C LYS A 433 -38.15 -10.97 -60.38
N VAL A 434 -37.01 -10.29 -60.47
CA VAL A 434 -36.25 -10.09 -61.72
C VAL A 434 -34.92 -10.85 -61.74
N GLY A 435 -34.47 -11.34 -60.57
CA GLY A 435 -33.21 -12.06 -60.44
C GLY A 435 -33.01 -12.74 -59.08
N THR A 436 -31.83 -13.33 -58.88
CA THR A 436 -31.46 -14.01 -57.62
C THR A 436 -29.95 -13.92 -57.38
N VAL A 437 -29.55 -13.70 -56.12
CA VAL A 437 -28.17 -13.75 -55.63
C VAL A 437 -28.00 -15.04 -54.83
N GLU A 438 -26.92 -15.79 -55.05
CA GLU A 438 -26.63 -17.07 -54.41
C GLU A 438 -25.19 -17.12 -53.90
N VAL A 439 -24.99 -17.70 -52.72
CA VAL A 439 -23.66 -17.94 -52.11
C VAL A 439 -23.59 -19.33 -51.52
N CYS A 440 -22.48 -20.04 -51.70
CA CYS A 440 -22.27 -21.40 -51.21
C CYS A 440 -20.87 -21.64 -50.63
N TYR A 441 -20.77 -22.60 -49.72
CA TYR A 441 -19.49 -23.18 -49.29
C TYR A 441 -19.20 -24.50 -50.02
N THR A 442 -17.98 -24.67 -50.52
CA THR A 442 -17.57 -25.86 -51.28
C THR A 442 -17.25 -27.08 -50.39
N ASP A 443 -16.87 -26.86 -49.13
CA ASP A 443 -16.48 -27.91 -48.18
C ASP A 443 -17.54 -28.14 -47.07
N LYS A 444 -17.50 -29.31 -46.41
CA LYS A 444 -18.43 -29.67 -45.33
C LYS A 444 -18.06 -28.96 -44.02
N LYS A 445 -18.99 -28.24 -43.40
CA LYS A 445 -18.83 -27.59 -42.09
C LYS A 445 -19.93 -28.00 -41.10
N PRO A 446 -19.69 -27.94 -39.78
CA PRO A 446 -20.66 -28.33 -38.77
C PRO A 446 -21.82 -27.31 -38.71
N ILE A 447 -23.04 -27.82 -38.56
CA ILE A 447 -24.23 -27.02 -38.27
C ILE A 447 -24.09 -26.56 -36.81
N LYS A 448 -23.81 -25.28 -36.58
CA LYS A 448 -24.10 -24.64 -35.27
C LYS A 448 -25.61 -24.39 -35.18
N ASP A 449 -26.15 -24.04 -34.00
CA ASP A 449 -27.60 -23.84 -33.75
C ASP A 449 -28.33 -22.97 -34.80
N GLU A 450 -27.61 -22.12 -35.54
CA GLU A 450 -28.16 -21.22 -36.56
C GLU A 450 -27.99 -21.68 -38.03
N GLY A 451 -27.39 -22.85 -38.30
CA GLY A 451 -27.09 -23.33 -39.65
C GLY A 451 -25.64 -23.11 -40.10
N PRO A 452 -25.31 -23.32 -41.40
CA PRO A 452 -23.97 -23.16 -41.96
C PRO A 452 -23.56 -21.69 -42.22
N PHE A 453 -24.52 -20.75 -42.13
CA PHE A 453 -24.29 -19.32 -42.33
C PHE A 453 -24.71 -18.55 -41.08
N ILE A 454 -23.89 -17.59 -40.67
CA ILE A 454 -24.19 -16.75 -39.50
C ILE A 454 -25.29 -15.72 -39.82
N LYS A 455 -25.88 -15.09 -38.80
CA LYS A 455 -26.96 -14.09 -38.97
C LYS A 455 -26.53 -12.93 -39.85
N GLU A 456 -25.29 -12.50 -39.72
CA GLU A 456 -24.65 -11.40 -40.45
C GLU A 456 -24.61 -11.72 -41.96
N GLU A 457 -24.21 -12.93 -42.34
CA GLU A 457 -24.16 -13.38 -43.74
C GLU A 457 -25.56 -13.48 -44.38
N ARG A 458 -26.56 -13.92 -43.59
CA ARG A 458 -27.95 -13.99 -44.04
C ARG A 458 -28.55 -12.60 -44.26
N ASN A 459 -28.17 -11.63 -43.43
CA ASN A 459 -28.58 -10.25 -43.61
C ASN A 459 -27.86 -9.60 -44.81
N LEU A 460 -26.56 -9.89 -44.98
CA LEU A 460 -25.75 -9.34 -46.05
C LEU A 460 -26.28 -9.74 -47.44
N ILE A 461 -26.61 -11.02 -47.67
CA ILE A 461 -27.13 -11.46 -48.98
C ILE A 461 -28.47 -10.78 -49.34
N ASN A 462 -29.33 -10.53 -48.35
CA ASN A 462 -30.59 -9.79 -48.55
C ASN A 462 -30.33 -8.30 -48.86
N ALA A 463 -29.38 -7.69 -48.16
CA ALA A 463 -28.98 -6.30 -48.41
C ALA A 463 -28.41 -6.11 -49.83
N ILE A 464 -27.62 -7.09 -50.30
CA ILE A 464 -27.09 -7.12 -51.66
C ILE A 464 -28.23 -7.21 -52.69
N ALA A 465 -29.19 -8.12 -52.49
CA ALA A 465 -30.32 -8.30 -53.40
C ALA A 465 -31.21 -7.06 -53.49
N LYS A 466 -31.44 -6.37 -52.37
CA LYS A 466 -32.20 -5.11 -52.33
C LYS A 466 -31.52 -4.00 -53.15
N ARG A 467 -30.22 -3.79 -52.96
CA ARG A 467 -29.45 -2.74 -53.69
C ARG A 467 -29.47 -2.96 -55.21
N LEU A 468 -29.44 -4.22 -55.64
CA LEU A 468 -29.59 -4.56 -57.05
C LEU A 468 -31.01 -4.30 -57.55
N GLY A 469 -32.05 -4.50 -56.73
CA GLY A 469 -33.45 -4.19 -57.08
C GLY A 469 -33.69 -2.70 -57.33
N ASP A 470 -33.24 -1.85 -56.41
CA ASP A 470 -33.37 -0.40 -56.51
C ASP A 470 -32.71 0.16 -57.80
N PHE A 471 -31.60 -0.43 -58.23
CA PHE A 471 -30.92 -0.09 -59.48
C PHE A 471 -31.78 -0.34 -60.73
N PHE A 472 -32.55 -1.43 -60.77
CA PHE A 472 -33.34 -1.82 -61.93
C PHE A 472 -34.68 -1.08 -62.05
N GLU A 473 -35.32 -0.69 -60.94
CA GLU A 473 -36.60 0.05 -60.94
C GLU A 473 -36.48 1.39 -61.68
N ARG A 474 -35.37 2.09 -61.42
CA ARG A 474 -35.06 3.37 -62.04
C ARG A 474 -35.01 3.30 -63.57
N LYS A 475 -34.68 2.15 -64.16
CA LYS A 475 -34.59 1.98 -65.62
C LYS A 475 -35.94 1.75 -66.31
N LYS A 476 -37.01 1.37 -65.60
CA LYS A 476 -38.33 1.03 -66.21
C LYS A 476 -39.31 2.21 -66.32
N VAL A 477 -39.20 3.22 -65.47
CA VAL A 477 -40.13 4.36 -65.42
C VAL A 477 -40.02 5.26 -66.66
N GLU A 478 -38.86 5.29 -67.30
CA GLU A 478 -38.62 6.09 -68.51
C GLU A 478 -39.43 5.61 -69.74
N GLU A 479 -39.90 4.35 -69.75
CA GLU A 479 -40.55 3.73 -70.91
C GLU A 479 -42.09 3.95 -70.96
N ALA A 480 -42.76 4.23 -69.83
CA ALA A 480 -44.23 4.14 -69.67
C ALA A 480 -45.05 5.38 -70.11
N LEU A 481 -44.41 6.52 -70.34
CA LEU A 481 -45.08 7.80 -70.66
C LEU A 481 -45.75 7.81 -72.06
N LYS A 482 -45.43 6.82 -72.90
CA LYS A 482 -45.78 6.77 -74.32
C LYS A 482 -47.23 6.31 -74.63
N GLN A 483 -48.06 5.95 -73.63
CA GLN A 483 -49.33 5.21 -73.80
C GLN A 483 -50.67 5.96 -73.54
N SER A 484 -50.70 7.25 -73.20
CA SER A 484 -51.92 7.93 -72.65
C SER A 484 -52.96 8.46 -73.67
N GLU A 485 -52.71 8.45 -74.99
CA GLU A 485 -53.53 9.15 -76.00
C GLU A 485 -54.88 8.49 -76.36
N GLU A 486 -55.10 7.22 -76.02
CA GLU A 486 -56.31 6.44 -76.43
C GLU A 486 -57.61 6.77 -75.64
N LYS A 487 -57.59 7.77 -74.75
CA LYS A 487 -58.56 7.97 -73.64
C LYS A 487 -59.86 8.75 -73.97
N PHE A 488 -59.98 9.41 -75.13
CA PHE A 488 -61.04 10.41 -75.41
C PHE A 488 -62.46 9.85 -75.66
N ARG A 489 -62.60 8.61 -76.13
CA ARG A 489 -63.91 7.99 -76.46
C ARG A 489 -64.76 7.65 -75.23
N SER A 490 -64.12 7.54 -74.06
CA SER A 490 -64.78 7.36 -72.77
C SER A 490 -65.57 8.58 -72.31
N LEU A 491 -65.39 9.76 -72.91
CA LEU A 491 -65.74 11.05 -72.28
C LEU A 491 -67.24 11.42 -72.28
N VAL A 492 -68.05 11.00 -73.26
CA VAL A 492 -69.49 11.37 -73.33
C VAL A 492 -70.34 10.52 -72.38
N GLU A 493 -70.03 9.23 -72.27
CA GLU A 493 -70.72 8.29 -71.35
C GLU A 493 -70.27 8.44 -69.89
N THR A 494 -69.20 9.18 -69.63
CA THR A 494 -68.69 9.49 -68.29
C THR A 494 -69.00 10.92 -67.83
N THR A 495 -69.72 11.70 -68.64
CA THR A 495 -70.07 13.07 -68.25
C THR A 495 -71.03 13.05 -67.05
N SER A 496 -70.69 13.86 -66.04
CA SER A 496 -71.36 13.87 -64.73
C SER A 496 -72.67 14.66 -64.71
N ASP A 497 -72.94 15.46 -65.74
CA ASP A 497 -74.11 16.32 -65.86
C ASP A 497 -75.30 15.57 -66.48
N TRP A 498 -76.52 15.88 -66.05
CA TRP A 498 -77.72 15.41 -66.71
C TRP A 498 -77.93 16.20 -68.00
N VAL A 499 -77.76 15.53 -69.12
CA VAL A 499 -78.00 16.11 -70.45
C VAL A 499 -79.48 15.92 -70.77
N TRP A 500 -80.19 17.00 -71.08
CA TRP A 500 -81.62 16.96 -71.33
C TRP A 500 -82.01 17.77 -72.58
N GLU A 501 -83.18 17.46 -73.13
CA GLU A 501 -83.85 18.26 -74.16
C GLU A 501 -85.33 18.43 -73.79
N VAL A 502 -85.91 19.59 -74.10
CA VAL A 502 -87.34 19.89 -73.96
C VAL A 502 -87.91 20.41 -75.27
N ASP A 503 -89.22 20.28 -75.46
CA ASP A 503 -89.97 20.85 -76.58
C ASP A 503 -90.38 22.33 -76.38
N GLN A 504 -91.10 22.89 -77.36
CA GLN A 504 -91.64 24.26 -77.32
C GLN A 504 -92.62 24.53 -76.17
N ASN A 505 -93.20 23.50 -75.56
CA ASN A 505 -94.11 23.60 -74.41
C ASN A 505 -93.40 23.30 -73.08
N THR A 506 -92.06 23.34 -73.05
CA THR A 506 -91.21 22.99 -71.89
C THR A 506 -91.31 21.52 -71.45
N THR A 507 -91.74 20.62 -72.33
CA THR A 507 -91.88 19.20 -71.99
C THR A 507 -90.61 18.44 -72.36
N TYR A 508 -90.02 17.66 -71.45
CA TYR A 508 -88.79 16.90 -71.73
C TYR A 508 -88.98 15.86 -72.86
N THR A 509 -88.07 15.87 -73.83
CA THR A 509 -88.00 14.97 -75.00
C THR A 509 -86.80 14.03 -74.98
N TYR A 510 -85.73 14.38 -74.25
CA TYR A 510 -84.57 13.53 -74.02
C TYR A 510 -83.99 13.77 -72.63
N ALA A 511 -83.47 12.72 -71.99
CA ALA A 511 -82.73 12.77 -70.75
C ALA A 511 -81.64 11.68 -70.77
N SER A 512 -80.39 12.04 -70.49
CA SER A 512 -79.31 11.07 -70.30
C SER A 512 -79.59 10.21 -69.05
N PRO A 513 -79.04 8.98 -68.96
CA PRO A 513 -79.23 8.10 -67.80
C PRO A 513 -78.89 8.73 -66.44
N LYS A 514 -78.10 9.82 -66.45
CA LYS A 514 -77.66 10.54 -65.27
C LYS A 514 -78.79 11.15 -64.44
N VAL A 515 -79.98 11.39 -65.02
CA VAL A 515 -81.13 11.91 -64.26
C VAL A 515 -81.57 11.00 -63.10
N LYS A 516 -81.35 9.69 -63.25
CA LYS A 516 -81.60 8.69 -62.20
C LYS A 516 -80.71 8.90 -60.99
N ASP A 517 -79.43 9.21 -61.22
CA ASP A 517 -78.49 9.48 -60.15
C ASP A 517 -78.78 10.82 -59.46
N LEU A 518 -79.32 11.80 -60.19
CA LEU A 518 -79.48 13.18 -59.73
C LEU A 518 -80.82 13.45 -59.02
N LEU A 519 -81.92 12.95 -59.56
CA LEU A 519 -83.27 13.20 -59.03
C LEU A 519 -84.03 11.91 -58.67
N GLY A 520 -83.44 10.74 -58.91
CA GLY A 520 -84.04 9.44 -58.56
C GLY A 520 -85.12 8.95 -59.52
N TYR A 521 -85.36 9.67 -60.62
CA TYR A 521 -86.32 9.31 -61.67
C TYR A 521 -85.60 8.58 -62.80
N GLU A 522 -86.20 7.53 -63.36
CA GLU A 522 -85.69 6.95 -64.61
C GLU A 522 -85.90 7.95 -65.77
N PRO A 523 -85.05 7.97 -66.82
CA PRO A 523 -85.21 8.86 -67.98
C PRO A 523 -86.61 8.83 -68.61
N GLU A 524 -87.25 7.66 -68.59
CA GLU A 524 -88.60 7.44 -69.10
C GLU A 524 -89.68 8.05 -68.19
N GLU A 525 -89.41 8.25 -66.90
CA GLU A 525 -90.32 8.91 -65.94
C GLU A 525 -90.28 10.44 -66.02
N VAL A 526 -89.25 10.98 -66.68
CA VAL A 526 -88.99 12.41 -66.85
C VAL A 526 -89.46 12.91 -68.20
N THR A 527 -89.29 12.09 -69.24
CA THR A 527 -89.78 12.37 -70.59
C THR A 527 -91.31 12.52 -70.57
N GLY A 528 -91.83 13.61 -71.15
CA GLY A 528 -93.27 13.92 -71.13
C GLY A 528 -93.75 14.76 -69.93
N LYS A 529 -92.88 15.10 -68.98
CA LYS A 529 -93.15 16.07 -67.90
C LYS A 529 -92.48 17.41 -68.14
N THR A 530 -92.85 18.41 -67.36
CA THR A 530 -92.21 19.74 -67.36
C THR A 530 -91.20 19.85 -66.21
N PRO A 531 -90.19 20.73 -66.30
CA PRO A 531 -89.25 20.99 -65.20
C PRO A 531 -89.96 21.37 -63.88
N PHE A 532 -91.10 22.06 -63.96
CA PHE A 532 -91.84 22.54 -62.80
C PHE A 532 -92.49 21.42 -61.99
N ASP A 533 -92.76 20.27 -62.59
CA ASP A 533 -93.30 19.08 -61.90
C ASP A 533 -92.32 18.50 -60.87
N PHE A 534 -91.05 18.91 -60.95
CA PHE A 534 -89.97 18.45 -60.09
C PHE A 534 -89.48 19.54 -59.12
N MET A 535 -90.23 20.62 -58.90
CA MET A 535 -89.81 21.72 -58.01
C MET A 535 -90.80 21.93 -56.84
N PRO A 536 -90.34 22.43 -55.68
CA PRO A 536 -91.25 22.94 -54.65
C PRO A 536 -92.14 24.08 -55.19
N PRO A 537 -93.38 24.27 -54.68
CA PRO A 537 -94.34 25.22 -55.27
C PRO A 537 -93.84 26.67 -55.36
N ASP A 538 -93.13 27.15 -54.34
CA ASP A 538 -92.55 28.49 -54.29
C ASP A 538 -91.40 28.66 -55.30
N GLU A 539 -90.62 27.61 -55.50
CA GLU A 539 -89.53 27.58 -56.47
C GLU A 539 -90.05 27.46 -57.91
N ALA A 540 -91.07 26.63 -58.15
CA ALA A 540 -91.74 26.53 -59.45
C ALA A 540 -92.27 27.91 -59.89
N GLU A 541 -92.95 28.65 -58.99
CA GLU A 541 -93.43 30.02 -59.28
C GLU A 541 -92.29 31.02 -59.56
N ARG A 542 -91.13 30.87 -58.92
CA ARG A 542 -89.96 31.71 -59.16
C ARG A 542 -89.35 31.41 -60.53
N VAL A 543 -89.13 30.14 -60.84
CA VAL A 543 -88.47 29.69 -62.07
C VAL A 543 -89.38 29.91 -63.29
N THR A 544 -90.70 29.70 -63.19
CA THR A 544 -91.65 30.02 -64.27
C THR A 544 -91.59 31.50 -64.66
N ARG A 545 -91.47 32.42 -63.70
CA ARG A 545 -91.30 33.85 -63.99
C ARG A 545 -89.99 34.16 -64.71
N LEU A 546 -88.91 33.48 -64.36
CA LEU A 546 -87.59 33.68 -64.99
C LEU A 546 -87.52 33.09 -66.40
N LEU A 547 -88.15 31.93 -66.63
CA LEU A 547 -88.14 31.28 -67.94
C LEU A 547 -89.10 31.93 -68.95
N LYS A 548 -90.10 32.69 -68.49
CA LYS A 548 -91.07 33.36 -69.38
C LYS A 548 -90.39 34.24 -70.43
N ASP A 549 -89.50 35.13 -70.00
CA ASP A 549 -88.78 36.05 -70.90
C ASP A 549 -87.79 35.31 -71.81
N ILE A 550 -87.22 34.20 -71.34
CA ILE A 550 -86.28 33.36 -72.10
C ILE A 550 -87.01 32.62 -73.24
N PHE A 551 -88.20 32.08 -72.98
CA PHE A 551 -89.01 31.40 -74.00
C PHE A 551 -89.60 32.38 -75.02
N GLU A 552 -90.02 33.58 -74.59
CA GLU A 552 -90.48 34.63 -75.51
C GLU A 552 -89.36 35.15 -76.43
N SER A 553 -88.10 35.16 -75.94
CA SER A 553 -86.93 35.63 -76.69
C SER A 553 -86.11 34.53 -77.38
N GLN A 554 -86.46 33.26 -77.20
CA GLN A 554 -85.78 32.07 -77.76
C GLN A 554 -84.25 32.11 -77.59
N SER A 555 -83.77 32.69 -76.48
CA SER A 555 -82.34 32.92 -76.22
C SER A 555 -81.74 31.79 -75.38
N SER A 556 -80.44 31.54 -75.52
CA SER A 556 -79.73 30.62 -74.63
C SER A 556 -79.68 31.18 -73.20
N PHE A 557 -79.75 30.30 -72.21
CA PHE A 557 -79.58 30.65 -70.81
C PHE A 557 -78.56 29.72 -70.17
N ALA A 558 -77.85 30.23 -69.16
CA ALA A 558 -76.85 29.47 -68.44
C ALA A 558 -76.86 29.86 -66.96
N GLY A 559 -76.54 28.91 -66.10
CA GLY A 559 -76.37 29.16 -64.68
C GLY A 559 -77.67 29.47 -63.93
N LEU A 560 -78.82 29.03 -64.43
CA LEU A 560 -80.09 29.19 -63.72
C LEU A 560 -80.12 28.21 -62.55
N GLU A 561 -79.91 28.70 -61.34
CA GLU A 561 -80.04 27.89 -60.12
C GLU A 561 -81.53 27.63 -59.82
N ASN A 562 -81.88 26.37 -59.61
CA ASN A 562 -83.23 25.92 -59.26
C ASN A 562 -83.19 24.77 -58.24
N THR A 563 -84.09 24.83 -57.26
CA THR A 563 -84.27 23.77 -56.27
C THR A 563 -85.28 22.76 -56.78
N ASN A 564 -84.86 21.52 -56.92
CA ASN A 564 -85.67 20.41 -57.40
C ASN A 564 -85.92 19.39 -56.28
N LEU A 565 -86.97 18.60 -56.43
CA LEU A 565 -87.40 17.53 -55.56
C LEU A 565 -86.92 16.21 -56.13
N HIS A 566 -86.02 15.57 -55.41
CA HIS A 566 -85.69 14.19 -55.64
C HIS A 566 -86.88 13.29 -55.29
N LYS A 567 -86.94 12.09 -55.88
CA LYS A 567 -88.06 11.13 -55.73
C LYS A 567 -88.35 10.68 -54.29
N ASP A 568 -87.39 10.79 -53.37
CA ASP A 568 -87.53 10.48 -51.94
C ASP A 568 -87.94 11.70 -51.08
N GLY A 569 -88.10 12.88 -51.69
CA GLY A 569 -88.51 14.12 -51.03
C GLY A 569 -87.38 15.05 -50.59
N GLN A 570 -86.10 14.71 -50.79
CA GLN A 570 -85.00 15.64 -50.51
C GLN A 570 -84.89 16.75 -51.56
N HIS A 571 -84.40 17.92 -51.14
CA HIS A 571 -84.12 19.04 -52.05
C HIS A 571 -82.75 18.87 -52.69
N VAL A 572 -82.67 19.00 -54.02
CA VAL A 572 -81.45 18.97 -54.82
C VAL A 572 -81.33 20.30 -55.56
N VAL A 573 -80.20 20.99 -55.42
CA VAL A 573 -79.98 22.26 -56.10
C VAL A 573 -79.30 22.00 -57.42
N LEU A 574 -79.98 22.30 -58.52
CA LEU A 574 -79.44 22.15 -59.87
C LEU A 574 -79.04 23.52 -60.42
N GLU A 575 -77.98 23.53 -61.23
CA GLU A 575 -77.59 24.62 -62.09
C GLU A 575 -77.95 24.24 -63.53
N THR A 576 -79.00 24.87 -64.06
CA THR A 576 -79.58 24.56 -65.37
C THR A 576 -79.07 25.52 -66.44
N SER A 577 -78.58 24.97 -67.54
CA SER A 577 -78.20 25.75 -68.73
C SER A 577 -78.81 25.13 -69.98
N GLY A 578 -79.37 25.95 -70.86
CA GLY A 578 -80.04 25.49 -72.09
C GLY A 578 -79.75 26.39 -73.29
N VAL A 579 -79.52 25.76 -74.44
CA VAL A 579 -79.46 26.43 -75.75
C VAL A 579 -80.70 26.08 -76.57
N PRO A 580 -81.27 27.04 -77.32
CA PRO A 580 -82.43 26.78 -78.15
C PRO A 580 -82.09 25.82 -79.28
N ILE A 581 -82.99 24.90 -79.57
CA ILE A 581 -82.94 23.98 -80.72
C ILE A 581 -83.91 24.51 -81.76
N PHE A 582 -83.43 24.62 -83.00
CA PHE A 582 -84.25 24.98 -84.15
C PHE A 582 -84.29 23.83 -85.14
N ASP A 583 -85.41 23.64 -85.82
CA ASP A 583 -85.47 22.72 -86.97
C ASP A 583 -84.77 23.32 -88.21
N ALA A 584 -84.68 22.52 -89.27
CA ALA A 584 -84.05 22.95 -90.53
C ALA A 584 -84.81 24.09 -91.25
N GLY A 585 -86.08 24.36 -90.87
CA GLY A 585 -86.89 25.47 -91.37
C GLY A 585 -86.76 26.75 -90.53
N GLY A 586 -85.98 26.71 -89.44
CA GLY A 586 -85.80 27.82 -88.52
C GLY A 586 -86.92 27.95 -87.47
N ASN A 587 -87.81 26.96 -87.36
CA ASN A 587 -88.83 26.95 -86.32
C ASN A 587 -88.20 26.52 -85.00
N PHE A 588 -88.59 27.19 -83.93
CA PHE A 588 -88.16 26.86 -82.58
C PHE A 588 -88.75 25.52 -82.14
N MET A 589 -87.87 24.57 -81.81
CA MET A 589 -88.24 23.19 -81.43
C MET A 589 -88.19 22.95 -79.93
N GLY A 590 -87.57 23.85 -79.16
CA GLY A 590 -87.37 23.72 -77.72
C GLY A 590 -85.93 24.00 -77.31
N TYR A 591 -85.43 23.37 -76.26
CA TYR A 591 -84.09 23.61 -75.71
C TYR A 591 -83.33 22.31 -75.47
N ARG A 592 -82.01 22.32 -75.67
CA ARG A 592 -81.07 21.28 -75.19
C ARG A 592 -80.21 21.88 -74.11
N GLY A 593 -80.02 21.17 -73.03
CA GLY A 593 -79.28 21.67 -71.91
C GLY A 593 -78.58 20.61 -71.10
N ILE A 594 -77.92 21.11 -70.07
CA ILE A 594 -77.34 20.30 -69.02
C ILE A 594 -77.82 20.82 -67.67
N ASP A 595 -78.09 19.90 -66.76
CA ASP A 595 -78.31 20.15 -65.36
C ASP A 595 -77.16 19.55 -64.57
N ARG A 596 -76.51 20.40 -63.78
CA ARG A 596 -75.45 20.01 -62.86
C ARG A 596 -75.96 20.12 -61.43
N ASP A 597 -75.77 19.07 -60.64
CA ASP A 597 -76.00 19.17 -59.19
C ASP A 597 -74.90 20.01 -58.55
N ILE A 598 -75.32 21.09 -57.90
CA ILE A 598 -74.46 22.01 -57.15
C ILE A 598 -74.72 21.94 -55.64
N THR A 599 -75.43 20.91 -55.16
CA THR A 599 -75.71 20.68 -53.74
C THR A 599 -74.41 20.53 -52.94
N GLU A 600 -73.47 19.70 -53.40
CA GLU A 600 -72.14 19.58 -52.79
C GLU A 600 -71.34 20.89 -52.87
N ARG A 601 -71.48 21.67 -53.96
CA ARG A 601 -70.77 22.94 -54.12
C ARG A 601 -71.22 23.97 -53.08
N LYS A 602 -72.53 24.10 -52.82
CA LYS A 602 -73.04 25.00 -51.77
C LYS A 602 -72.64 24.52 -50.36
N GLN A 603 -72.60 23.20 -50.13
CA GLN A 603 -72.09 22.63 -48.88
C GLN A 603 -70.57 22.85 -48.72
N ALA A 604 -69.81 22.78 -49.81
CA ALA A 604 -68.37 23.03 -49.83
C ALA A 604 -68.03 24.52 -49.63
N GLU A 605 -68.84 25.45 -50.16
CA GLU A 605 -68.67 26.89 -49.92
C GLU A 605 -68.85 27.25 -48.44
N GLU A 606 -69.84 26.65 -47.76
CA GLU A 606 -70.04 26.84 -46.32
C GLU A 606 -68.95 26.13 -45.48
N ALA A 607 -68.54 24.91 -45.87
CA ALA A 607 -67.44 24.20 -45.23
C ALA A 607 -66.08 24.90 -45.40
N LEU A 608 -65.86 25.56 -46.53
CA LEU A 608 -64.68 26.39 -46.79
C LEU A 608 -64.65 27.59 -45.83
N ARG A 609 -65.78 28.28 -45.67
CA ARG A 609 -65.92 29.40 -44.74
C ARG A 609 -65.61 29.01 -43.30
N GLU A 610 -66.13 27.87 -42.83
CA GLU A 610 -65.83 27.36 -41.49
C GLU A 610 -64.36 26.92 -41.33
N SER A 611 -63.77 26.31 -42.37
CA SER A 611 -62.38 25.89 -42.36
C SER A 611 -61.42 27.07 -42.28
N GLU A 612 -61.72 28.17 -43.00
CA GLU A 612 -60.94 29.41 -42.96
C GLU A 612 -60.95 30.07 -41.56
N GLU A 613 -62.10 30.10 -40.89
CA GLU A 613 -62.22 30.63 -39.52
C GLU A 613 -61.47 29.74 -38.51
N LYS A 614 -61.59 28.41 -38.61
CA LYS A 614 -60.87 27.45 -37.77
C LYS A 614 -59.35 27.57 -37.97
N PHE A 615 -58.88 27.67 -39.22
CA PHE A 615 -57.45 27.87 -39.52
C PHE A 615 -56.93 29.20 -38.95
N ARG A 616 -57.68 30.30 -39.12
CA ARG A 616 -57.27 31.62 -38.60
C ARG A 616 -57.13 31.62 -37.08
N LEU A 617 -58.08 31.01 -36.37
CA LEU A 617 -58.02 30.89 -34.90
C LEU A 617 -56.86 30.02 -34.42
N PHE A 618 -56.55 28.94 -35.12
CA PHE A 618 -55.42 28.07 -34.81
C PHE A 618 -54.08 28.79 -35.05
N PHE A 619 -53.89 29.37 -36.24
CA PHE A 619 -52.67 30.06 -36.62
C PHE A 619 -52.34 31.23 -35.67
N GLU A 620 -53.32 32.07 -35.33
CA GLU A 620 -53.09 33.28 -34.51
C GLU A 620 -52.85 32.99 -33.01
N ASN A 621 -53.39 31.88 -32.48
CA ASN A 621 -53.28 31.53 -31.06
C ASN A 621 -52.20 30.48 -30.77
N GLU A 622 -51.50 29.97 -31.78
CA GLU A 622 -50.40 29.02 -31.60
C GLU A 622 -49.26 29.66 -30.77
N PRO A 623 -48.82 29.04 -29.65
CA PRO A 623 -47.74 29.57 -28.82
C PRO A 623 -46.36 29.56 -29.51
N GLU A 624 -46.16 28.68 -30.49
CA GLU A 624 -44.93 28.64 -31.29
C GLU A 624 -44.91 29.75 -32.36
N TYR A 625 -43.73 30.09 -32.88
CA TYR A 625 -43.61 31.16 -33.88
C TYR A 625 -43.94 30.61 -35.26
N CYS A 626 -45.06 31.05 -35.83
CA CYS A 626 -45.53 30.58 -37.13
C CYS A 626 -45.31 31.63 -38.20
N TYR A 627 -44.75 31.22 -39.34
CA TYR A 627 -44.60 32.06 -40.52
C TYR A 627 -45.11 31.36 -41.76
N MET A 628 -45.81 32.10 -42.61
CA MET A 628 -46.08 31.74 -43.99
C MET A 628 -45.10 32.48 -44.88
N ILE A 629 -44.36 31.78 -45.74
CA ILE A 629 -43.37 32.41 -46.63
C ILE A 629 -43.56 32.02 -48.09
N SER A 630 -43.31 32.96 -49.00
CA SER A 630 -43.34 32.74 -50.44
C SER A 630 -42.17 31.86 -50.89
N LEU A 631 -42.21 31.40 -52.15
CA LEU A 631 -41.12 30.66 -52.77
C LEU A 631 -39.80 31.47 -52.80
N GLU A 632 -39.86 32.79 -52.78
CA GLU A 632 -38.71 33.70 -52.74
C GLU A 632 -38.21 33.95 -51.30
N GLY A 633 -38.86 33.34 -50.29
CA GLY A 633 -38.52 33.51 -48.88
C GLY A 633 -39.01 34.83 -48.28
N LYS A 634 -40.03 35.46 -48.89
CA LYS A 634 -40.69 36.66 -48.34
C LYS A 634 -41.81 36.26 -47.39
N ILE A 635 -42.03 37.02 -46.34
CA ILE A 635 -43.04 36.73 -45.33
C ILE A 635 -44.41 37.15 -45.85
N LEU A 636 -45.30 36.17 -45.98
CA LEU A 636 -46.69 36.36 -46.39
C LEU A 636 -47.61 36.57 -45.19
N ASP A 637 -47.34 35.87 -44.09
CA ASP A 637 -48.04 36.04 -42.82
C ASP A 637 -47.17 35.58 -41.63
N ALA A 638 -47.46 36.10 -40.44
CA ALA A 638 -46.83 35.71 -39.18
C ALA A 638 -47.85 35.80 -38.03
N ASN A 639 -47.85 34.81 -37.13
CA ASN A 639 -48.78 34.79 -36.01
C ASN A 639 -48.42 35.78 -34.90
N LYS A 640 -49.38 36.04 -34.01
CA LYS A 640 -49.20 36.95 -32.86
C LYS A 640 -47.98 36.62 -31.99
N SER A 641 -47.69 35.33 -31.78
CA SER A 641 -46.53 34.87 -30.98
C SER A 641 -45.19 35.28 -31.61
N ALA A 642 -45.04 35.08 -32.93
CA ALA A 642 -43.87 35.50 -33.69
C ALA A 642 -43.67 37.03 -33.65
N LEU A 643 -44.74 37.81 -33.83
CA LEU A 643 -44.68 39.27 -33.81
C LEU A 643 -44.26 39.81 -32.42
N LYS A 644 -44.84 39.24 -31.36
CA LYS A 644 -44.56 39.63 -29.98
C LYS A 644 -43.10 39.38 -29.60
N ILE A 645 -42.53 38.24 -29.99
CA ILE A 645 -41.15 37.91 -29.63
C ILE A 645 -40.11 38.69 -30.45
N LEU A 646 -40.38 38.92 -31.73
CA LEU A 646 -39.47 39.64 -32.61
C LEU A 646 -39.50 41.16 -32.36
N GLY A 647 -40.61 41.68 -31.83
CA GLY A 647 -40.80 43.11 -31.57
C GLY A 647 -41.16 43.92 -32.82
N TYR A 648 -41.68 43.27 -33.86
CA TYR A 648 -42.16 43.92 -35.08
C TYR A 648 -43.69 43.98 -35.09
N LYS A 649 -44.26 45.06 -35.64
CA LYS A 649 -45.67 45.09 -36.07
C LYS A 649 -45.83 44.30 -37.36
N LYS A 650 -47.02 43.73 -37.60
CA LYS A 650 -47.32 42.90 -38.77
C LYS A 650 -46.97 43.64 -40.07
N GLU A 651 -47.29 44.92 -40.17
CA GLU A 651 -47.04 45.74 -41.35
C GLU A 651 -45.54 45.99 -41.62
N GLU A 652 -44.66 45.81 -40.64
CA GLU A 652 -43.19 46.01 -40.77
C GLU A 652 -42.44 44.79 -41.29
N ILE A 653 -43.10 43.63 -41.33
CA ILE A 653 -42.50 42.31 -41.60
C ILE A 653 -43.12 41.63 -42.83
N ILE A 654 -44.38 41.90 -43.15
CA ILE A 654 -45.03 41.35 -44.35
C ILE A 654 -44.36 41.89 -45.61
N GLY A 655 -44.03 40.99 -46.55
CA GLY A 655 -43.32 41.30 -47.80
C GLY A 655 -41.78 41.37 -47.66
N GLU A 656 -41.26 41.46 -46.44
CA GLU A 656 -39.83 41.44 -46.17
C GLU A 656 -39.24 40.02 -46.28
N SER A 657 -37.94 39.92 -46.50
CA SER A 657 -37.26 38.61 -46.56
C SER A 657 -37.04 38.07 -45.15
N LEU A 658 -37.56 36.87 -44.86
CA LEU A 658 -37.34 36.17 -43.59
C LEU A 658 -35.83 35.97 -43.31
N LEU A 659 -35.07 35.71 -44.39
CA LEU A 659 -33.64 35.51 -44.35
C LEU A 659 -32.86 36.71 -43.80
N THR A 660 -33.20 37.91 -44.23
CA THR A 660 -32.46 39.12 -43.85
C THR A 660 -33.03 39.76 -42.59
N LYS A 661 -34.36 39.71 -42.42
CA LYS A 661 -35.09 40.43 -41.38
C LYS A 661 -35.13 39.68 -40.05
N VAL A 662 -35.22 38.35 -40.06
CA VAL A 662 -35.46 37.53 -38.87
C VAL A 662 -34.30 36.61 -38.54
N TYR A 663 -33.65 35.96 -39.52
CA TYR A 663 -32.51 35.09 -39.21
C TYR A 663 -31.22 35.88 -38.92
N ALA A 664 -30.53 35.48 -37.85
CA ALA A 664 -29.27 36.07 -37.42
C ALA A 664 -28.18 35.87 -38.50
N PRO A 665 -27.21 36.81 -38.65
CA PRO A 665 -26.20 36.76 -39.71
C PRO A 665 -25.48 35.42 -39.86
N ALA A 666 -25.13 34.78 -38.73
CA ALA A 666 -24.46 33.47 -38.71
C ALA A 666 -25.34 32.34 -39.28
N SER A 667 -26.66 32.43 -39.11
CA SER A 667 -27.63 31.42 -39.57
C SER A 667 -28.12 31.64 -40.99
N ARG A 668 -27.82 32.79 -41.63
CA ARG A 668 -28.32 33.09 -42.99
C ARG A 668 -27.84 32.09 -44.05
N LYS A 669 -26.58 31.64 -43.97
CA LYS A 669 -26.07 30.65 -44.94
C LYS A 669 -26.85 29.33 -44.83
N LYS A 670 -27.05 28.84 -43.60
CA LYS A 670 -27.84 27.62 -43.34
C LYS A 670 -29.30 27.81 -43.74
N ALA A 671 -29.92 28.92 -43.35
CA ALA A 671 -31.30 29.23 -43.72
C ALA A 671 -31.51 29.29 -45.26
N SER A 672 -30.54 29.82 -46.01
CA SER A 672 -30.60 29.81 -47.48
C SER A 672 -30.48 28.41 -48.07
N GLN A 673 -29.67 27.52 -47.46
CA GLN A 673 -29.56 26.12 -47.87
C GLN A 673 -30.85 25.36 -47.56
N LEU A 674 -31.40 25.56 -46.37
CA LEU A 674 -32.68 24.98 -45.97
C LEU A 674 -33.82 25.47 -46.87
N LEU A 675 -33.83 26.73 -47.28
CA LEU A 675 -34.81 27.22 -48.26
C LEU A 675 -34.69 26.49 -49.60
N MET A 676 -33.47 26.21 -50.08
CA MET A 676 -33.25 25.41 -51.31
C MET A 676 -33.65 23.95 -51.12
N GLU A 677 -33.35 23.38 -49.96
CA GLU A 677 -33.70 22.01 -49.62
C GLU A 677 -35.21 21.84 -49.52
N TRP A 678 -35.90 22.71 -48.80
CA TRP A 678 -37.36 22.74 -48.73
C TRP A 678 -38.00 22.84 -50.13
N LYS A 679 -37.45 23.66 -51.03
CA LYS A 679 -37.93 23.72 -52.43
C LYS A 679 -37.82 22.38 -53.16
N LYS A 680 -36.84 21.54 -52.79
CA LYS A 680 -36.60 20.23 -53.40
C LYS A 680 -37.42 19.13 -52.71
N THR A 681 -37.50 19.13 -51.38
CA THR A 681 -38.09 18.04 -50.58
C THR A 681 -39.55 18.28 -50.25
N GLY A 682 -39.98 19.55 -50.20
CA GLY A 682 -41.32 19.96 -49.82
C GLY A 682 -41.60 19.98 -48.30
N ASN A 683 -40.65 19.54 -47.48
CA ASN A 683 -40.74 19.65 -46.02
C ASN A 683 -39.35 19.67 -45.38
N LEU A 684 -39.28 20.23 -44.18
CA LEU A 684 -38.13 20.21 -43.27
C LEU A 684 -38.64 19.90 -41.86
N ARG A 685 -37.81 19.24 -41.06
CA ARG A 685 -38.15 18.87 -39.68
C ARG A 685 -36.99 19.18 -38.77
N ASN A 686 -37.31 19.82 -37.64
CA ASN A 686 -36.40 20.00 -36.52
C ASN A 686 -35.04 20.63 -36.87
N GLU A 687 -35.04 21.63 -37.76
CA GLU A 687 -33.83 22.33 -38.18
C GLU A 687 -33.48 23.48 -37.24
N GLU A 688 -32.30 23.42 -36.62
CA GLU A 688 -31.86 24.49 -35.72
C GLU A 688 -31.37 25.71 -36.50
N LEU A 689 -31.89 26.89 -36.14
CA LEU A 689 -31.46 28.19 -36.66
C LEU A 689 -31.49 29.23 -35.54
N ASN A 690 -30.70 30.29 -35.71
CA ASN A 690 -30.78 31.46 -34.84
C ASN A 690 -31.56 32.59 -35.49
N ILE A 691 -32.47 33.18 -34.73
CA ILE A 691 -33.23 34.38 -35.08
C ILE A 691 -32.72 35.58 -34.27
N ILE A 692 -32.92 36.77 -34.81
CA ILE A 692 -32.56 38.03 -34.16
C ILE A 692 -33.80 38.93 -34.05
N THR A 693 -34.07 39.40 -32.84
CA THR A 693 -35.14 40.37 -32.56
C THR A 693 -34.78 41.78 -33.08
N LYS A 694 -35.77 42.69 -33.15
CA LYS A 694 -35.56 44.10 -33.49
C LYS A 694 -34.56 44.81 -32.56
N GLU A 695 -34.48 44.38 -31.30
CA GLU A 695 -33.55 44.93 -30.30
C GLU A 695 -32.14 44.32 -30.38
N GLY A 696 -31.87 43.43 -31.34
CA GLY A 696 -30.56 42.79 -31.53
C GLY A 696 -30.31 41.55 -30.66
N ARG A 697 -31.29 41.09 -29.88
CA ARG A 697 -31.18 39.84 -29.11
C ARG A 697 -31.29 38.63 -30.03
N GLU A 698 -30.34 37.71 -29.92
CA GLU A 698 -30.33 36.44 -30.66
C GLU A 698 -31.05 35.34 -29.86
N ARG A 699 -31.78 34.46 -30.55
CA ARG A 699 -32.46 33.30 -29.98
C ARG A 699 -32.29 32.08 -30.87
N THR A 700 -32.26 30.89 -30.28
CA THR A 700 -32.17 29.63 -31.03
C THR A 700 -33.55 29.00 -31.15
N VAL A 701 -33.95 28.71 -32.37
CA VAL A 701 -35.23 28.10 -32.70
C VAL A 701 -35.06 26.78 -33.43
N LEU A 702 -36.01 25.89 -33.21
CA LEU A 702 -36.16 24.63 -33.92
C LEU A 702 -37.24 24.79 -35.00
N LEU A 703 -36.81 24.86 -36.25
CA LEU A 703 -37.64 25.09 -37.44
C LEU A 703 -38.18 23.78 -38.00
N SER A 704 -39.50 23.69 -38.18
CA SER A 704 -40.13 22.71 -39.06
C SER A 704 -40.92 23.45 -40.13
N VAL A 705 -40.88 22.94 -41.37
CA VAL A 705 -41.51 23.58 -42.53
C VAL A 705 -42.26 22.55 -43.34
N ASP A 706 -43.47 22.89 -43.79
CA ASP A 706 -44.21 22.13 -44.79
C ASP A 706 -44.59 23.02 -45.97
N SER A 707 -44.61 22.42 -47.16
CA SER A 707 -45.18 23.05 -48.35
C SER A 707 -46.69 22.99 -48.32
N VAL A 708 -47.32 24.16 -48.44
CA VAL A 708 -48.73 24.24 -48.85
C VAL A 708 -48.76 24.20 -50.37
N ARG A 709 -49.53 23.26 -50.91
CA ARG A 709 -49.61 23.00 -52.35
C ARG A 709 -51.01 23.32 -52.85
N ASP A 710 -51.09 23.74 -54.10
CA ASP A 710 -52.37 23.81 -54.80
C ASP A 710 -52.89 22.41 -55.16
N ALA A 711 -54.10 22.36 -55.73
CA ALA A 711 -54.73 21.13 -56.20
C ALA A 711 -53.93 20.39 -57.29
N HIS A 712 -52.93 21.03 -57.91
CA HIS A 712 -52.03 20.45 -58.92
C HIS A 712 -50.68 20.02 -58.34
N GLY A 713 -50.53 20.04 -57.01
CA GLY A 713 -49.30 19.66 -56.32
C GLY A 713 -48.17 20.70 -56.42
N LYS A 714 -48.42 21.85 -57.04
CA LYS A 714 -47.45 22.95 -57.12
C LYS A 714 -47.44 23.68 -55.77
N VAL A 715 -46.22 23.92 -55.25
CA VAL A 715 -46.04 24.62 -53.99
C VAL A 715 -46.48 26.08 -54.13
N LEU A 716 -47.44 26.52 -53.32
CA LEU A 716 -47.92 27.90 -53.27
C LEU A 716 -47.03 28.74 -52.33
N HIS A 717 -46.88 28.28 -51.10
CA HIS A 717 -46.07 28.89 -50.06
C HIS A 717 -45.67 27.83 -49.03
N SER A 718 -44.80 28.19 -48.10
CA SER A 718 -44.52 27.34 -46.94
C SER A 718 -45.40 27.76 -45.77
N ILE A 719 -45.66 26.81 -44.85
CA ILE A 719 -46.00 27.11 -43.47
C ILE A 719 -44.86 26.59 -42.60
N SER A 720 -44.41 27.39 -41.65
CA SER A 720 -43.31 27.04 -40.78
C SER A 720 -43.69 27.29 -39.34
N VAL A 721 -43.21 26.40 -38.47
CA VAL A 721 -43.34 26.50 -37.02
C VAL A 721 -41.92 26.51 -36.45
N GLN A 722 -41.65 27.47 -35.56
CA GLN A 722 -40.38 27.64 -34.90
C GLN A 722 -40.59 27.60 -33.38
N ARG A 723 -40.05 26.57 -32.74
CA ARG A 723 -40.04 26.44 -31.29
C ARG A 723 -38.79 27.10 -30.71
N ASP A 724 -38.96 27.99 -29.75
CA ASP A 724 -37.84 28.56 -29.01
C ASP A 724 -37.21 27.48 -28.11
N ILE A 725 -35.93 27.21 -28.32
CA ILE A 725 -35.14 26.23 -27.55
C ILE A 725 -33.96 26.89 -26.84
N THR A 726 -33.95 28.22 -26.75
CA THR A 726 -32.80 28.99 -26.22
C THR A 726 -32.45 28.58 -24.79
N GLU A 727 -33.43 28.53 -23.88
CA GLU A 727 -33.20 28.14 -22.48
C GLU A 727 -32.71 26.69 -22.35
N ARG A 728 -33.30 25.78 -23.15
CA ARG A 728 -32.91 24.38 -23.17
C ARG A 728 -31.47 24.21 -23.65
N LYS A 729 -31.07 24.91 -24.72
CA LYS A 729 -29.69 24.87 -25.24
C LYS A 729 -28.70 25.48 -24.26
N GLN A 730 -29.03 26.59 -23.62
CA GLN A 730 -28.19 27.18 -22.57
C GLN A 730 -27.97 26.21 -21.40
N ALA A 731 -29.00 25.46 -21.00
CA ALA A 731 -28.88 24.44 -19.96
C ALA A 731 -28.08 23.20 -20.43
N GLU A 732 -28.30 22.72 -21.65
CA GLU A 732 -27.56 21.59 -22.23
C GLU A 732 -26.07 21.93 -22.44
N ASP A 733 -25.76 23.13 -22.93
CA ASP A 733 -24.38 23.60 -23.12
C ASP A 733 -23.69 23.86 -21.77
N ALA A 734 -24.37 24.43 -20.78
CA ALA A 734 -23.83 24.58 -19.43
C ALA A 734 -23.57 23.23 -18.76
N LEU A 735 -24.48 22.25 -18.93
CA LEU A 735 -24.31 20.90 -18.42
C LEU A 735 -23.17 20.17 -19.15
N ARG A 736 -23.05 20.35 -20.47
CA ARG A 736 -21.98 19.77 -21.28
C ARG A 736 -20.61 20.37 -20.93
N GLU A 737 -20.50 21.69 -20.74
CA GLU A 737 -19.28 22.34 -20.27
C GLU A 737 -18.91 21.87 -18.87
N SER A 738 -19.88 21.79 -17.93
CA SER A 738 -19.64 21.28 -16.59
C SER A 738 -19.18 19.81 -16.60
N ARG A 739 -19.80 18.97 -17.45
CA ARG A 739 -19.42 17.57 -17.62
C ARG A 739 -18.02 17.42 -18.23
N LEU A 740 -17.69 18.19 -19.27
CA LEU A 740 -16.33 18.19 -19.86
C LEU A 740 -15.28 18.67 -18.85
N GLN A 741 -15.60 19.68 -18.03
CA GLN A 741 -14.71 20.15 -16.96
C GLN A 741 -14.47 19.06 -15.91
N LEU A 742 -15.53 18.35 -15.49
CA LEU A 742 -15.41 17.23 -14.56
C LEU A 742 -14.62 16.07 -15.16
N GLU A 743 -14.92 15.66 -16.40
CA GLU A 743 -14.19 14.59 -17.10
C GLU A 743 -12.69 14.91 -17.26
N ASN A 744 -12.35 16.16 -17.61
CA ASN A 744 -10.95 16.63 -17.69
C ASN A 744 -10.26 16.65 -16.31
N LEU A 745 -10.96 17.07 -15.25
CA LEU A 745 -10.45 17.02 -13.88
C LEU A 745 -10.26 15.58 -13.39
N PHE A 746 -11.16 14.66 -13.74
CA PHE A 746 -11.09 13.25 -13.40
C PHE A 746 -9.94 12.54 -14.14
N GLU A 747 -9.76 12.78 -15.44
CA GLU A 747 -8.61 12.24 -16.19
C GLU A 747 -7.29 12.82 -15.67
N ALA A 748 -7.23 14.13 -15.38
CA ALA A 748 -6.05 14.73 -14.76
C ALA A 748 -5.75 14.09 -13.41
N SER A 749 -6.74 13.93 -12.53
CA SER A 749 -6.60 13.25 -11.24
C SER A 749 -6.15 11.78 -11.38
N ARG A 750 -6.73 11.03 -12.33
CA ARG A 750 -6.39 9.61 -12.54
C ARG A 750 -4.96 9.45 -13.06
N LEU A 751 -4.54 10.28 -14.01
CA LEU A 751 -3.20 10.24 -14.59
C LEU A 751 -2.13 10.73 -13.61
N ILE A 752 -2.45 11.76 -12.83
CA ILE A 752 -1.57 12.28 -11.79
C ILE A 752 -1.38 11.27 -10.64
N ASN A 753 -2.40 10.49 -10.28
CA ASN A 753 -2.29 9.41 -9.28
C ASN A 753 -1.67 8.12 -9.83
N SER A 754 -1.50 7.99 -11.15
CA SER A 754 -0.99 6.76 -11.79
C SER A 754 0.55 6.67 -11.83
N THR A 755 1.26 7.75 -11.49
CA THR A 755 2.72 7.76 -11.47
C THR A 755 3.27 8.46 -10.23
N MET A 756 4.22 7.82 -9.56
CA MET A 756 4.89 8.37 -8.38
C MET A 756 6.15 9.18 -8.74
N ASP A 757 6.51 9.24 -10.03
CA ASP A 757 7.66 10.00 -10.55
C ASP A 757 7.30 11.49 -10.69
N THR A 758 7.94 12.33 -9.87
CA THR A 758 7.68 13.77 -9.78
C THR A 758 7.89 14.49 -11.11
N ASN A 759 8.88 14.09 -11.91
CA ASN A 759 9.16 14.72 -13.20
C ASN A 759 8.13 14.35 -14.27
N ARG A 760 7.49 13.18 -14.14
CA ARG A 760 6.34 12.81 -14.98
C ARG A 760 5.08 13.55 -14.56
N VAL A 761 4.85 13.68 -13.25
CA VAL A 761 3.73 14.46 -12.70
C VAL A 761 3.84 15.92 -13.15
N PHE A 762 5.00 16.57 -13.01
CA PHE A 762 5.19 17.96 -13.43
C PHE A 762 5.00 18.18 -14.93
N ARG A 763 5.57 17.31 -15.78
CA ARG A 763 5.35 17.37 -17.23
C ARG A 763 3.88 17.20 -17.59
N PHE A 764 3.21 16.25 -16.97
CA PHE A 764 1.80 16.00 -17.23
C PHE A 764 0.91 17.18 -16.83
N ILE A 765 1.20 17.80 -15.68
CA ILE A 765 0.52 19.04 -15.24
C ILE A 765 0.73 20.15 -16.27
N SER A 766 1.98 20.35 -16.72
CA SER A 766 2.32 21.33 -17.74
C SER A 766 1.55 21.09 -19.04
N ASP A 767 1.57 19.87 -19.58
CA ASP A 767 0.87 19.51 -20.83
C ASP A 767 -0.66 19.66 -20.72
N SER A 768 -1.21 19.33 -19.55
CA SER A 768 -2.65 19.46 -19.29
C SER A 768 -3.07 20.92 -19.24
N ILE A 769 -2.31 21.77 -18.54
CA ILE A 769 -2.57 23.20 -18.44
C ILE A 769 -2.34 23.89 -19.80
N GLN A 770 -1.37 23.44 -20.59
CA GLN A 770 -1.13 23.94 -21.95
C GLN A 770 -2.37 23.77 -22.85
N LYS A 771 -3.09 22.64 -22.73
CA LYS A 771 -4.31 22.38 -23.50
C LYS A 771 -5.52 23.18 -23.01
N LEU A 772 -5.60 23.46 -21.71
CA LEU A 772 -6.76 24.10 -21.08
C LEU A 772 -6.75 25.62 -21.20
N VAL A 773 -5.59 26.23 -20.91
CA VAL A 773 -5.46 27.70 -20.78
C VAL A 773 -4.39 28.24 -21.75
N GLY A 774 -3.40 27.40 -22.06
CA GLY A 774 -2.24 27.77 -22.87
C GLY A 774 -1.32 28.77 -22.16
N PHE A 775 -0.02 28.66 -22.37
CA PHE A 775 0.97 29.58 -21.85
C PHE A 775 2.17 29.68 -22.80
N ASP A 776 2.95 30.76 -22.67
CA ASP A 776 4.27 30.85 -23.30
C ASP A 776 5.33 30.27 -22.36
N ASN A 777 5.22 30.57 -21.05
CA ASN A 777 6.12 30.01 -20.04
C ASN A 777 5.36 29.51 -18.83
N PHE A 778 5.81 28.37 -18.31
CA PHE A 778 5.21 27.67 -17.18
C PHE A 778 6.28 27.28 -16.18
N ILE A 779 6.05 27.59 -14.90
CA ILE A 779 6.99 27.30 -13.82
C ILE A 779 6.22 26.79 -12.60
N ILE A 780 6.74 25.73 -11.97
CA ILE A 780 6.28 25.26 -10.67
C ILE A 780 7.32 25.66 -9.62
N PHE A 781 6.87 26.39 -8.61
CA PHE A 781 7.64 26.77 -7.43
C PHE A 781 7.22 25.96 -6.23
N LEU A 782 8.18 25.57 -5.40
CA LEU A 782 7.94 24.86 -4.15
C LEU A 782 8.62 25.53 -2.98
N VAL A 783 8.04 25.32 -1.81
CA VAL A 783 8.58 25.80 -0.53
C VAL A 783 9.76 24.94 -0.10
N SER A 784 10.82 25.56 0.42
CA SER A 784 11.96 24.90 1.05
C SER A 784 11.59 24.21 2.36
N GLU A 785 12.40 23.26 2.80
CA GLU A 785 12.13 22.50 4.05
C GLU A 785 12.04 23.40 5.28
N ASP A 786 12.85 24.47 5.33
CA ASP A 786 12.83 25.47 6.40
C ASP A 786 11.65 26.45 6.30
N ARG A 787 10.81 26.30 5.27
CA ARG A 787 9.62 27.09 4.96
C ARG A 787 9.85 28.60 4.77
N ASN A 788 11.09 29.02 4.58
CA ASN A 788 11.41 30.44 4.42
C ASN A 788 11.49 30.89 2.98
N ARG A 789 11.74 29.97 2.05
CA ARG A 789 12.03 30.29 0.65
C ARG A 789 11.20 29.46 -0.30
N VAL A 790 11.03 29.99 -1.50
CA VAL A 790 10.42 29.30 -2.63
C VAL A 790 11.35 29.30 -3.83
N TYR A 791 11.44 28.18 -4.52
CA TYR A 791 12.38 27.98 -5.63
C TYR A 791 11.73 27.17 -6.76
N PRO A 792 12.15 27.40 -8.02
CA PRO A 792 11.59 26.68 -9.15
C PRO A 792 12.07 25.22 -9.16
N VAL A 793 11.16 24.30 -9.42
CA VAL A 793 11.44 22.85 -9.50
C VAL A 793 11.11 22.25 -10.85
N TYR A 794 10.33 22.96 -11.66
CA TYR A 794 9.99 22.56 -13.01
C TYR A 794 9.72 23.79 -13.86
N THR A 795 10.11 23.72 -15.13
CA THR A 795 9.90 24.77 -16.12
C THR A 795 9.50 24.16 -17.47
N SER A 796 8.72 24.88 -18.26
CA SER A 796 8.56 24.58 -19.70
C SER A 796 9.91 24.71 -20.44
N GLU A 797 10.00 24.10 -21.62
CA GLU A 797 11.22 24.19 -22.45
C GLU A 797 11.58 25.65 -22.79
N GLY A 798 12.89 25.95 -22.82
CA GLY A 798 13.41 27.27 -23.24
C GLY A 798 13.65 28.29 -22.13
N ILE A 799 13.15 28.08 -20.91
CA ILE A 799 13.32 29.04 -19.78
C ILE A 799 14.13 28.52 -18.59
N ASN A 800 14.56 27.26 -18.62
CA ASN A 800 15.25 26.63 -17.48
C ASN A 800 16.51 27.41 -17.04
N ASP A 801 17.33 27.86 -18.00
CA ASP A 801 18.56 28.61 -17.70
C ASP A 801 18.29 30.00 -17.11
N LEU A 802 17.13 30.59 -17.40
CA LEU A 802 16.75 31.93 -16.94
C LEU A 802 16.33 31.95 -15.46
N VAL A 803 15.79 30.84 -14.96
CA VAL A 803 15.26 30.73 -13.60
C VAL A 803 16.11 29.84 -12.68
N LYS A 804 17.16 29.24 -13.23
CA LYS A 804 18.10 28.40 -12.48
C LYS A 804 18.76 29.19 -11.35
N GLY A 805 18.58 28.74 -10.11
CA GLY A 805 19.16 29.37 -8.92
C GLY A 805 18.36 30.53 -8.33
N MET A 806 17.19 30.86 -8.90
CA MET A 806 16.28 31.84 -8.29
C MET A 806 15.63 31.30 -7.00
N SER A 807 15.48 32.16 -5.99
CA SER A 807 14.66 31.88 -4.81
C SER A 807 14.06 33.17 -4.25
N PHE A 808 12.86 33.09 -3.68
CA PHE A 808 12.13 34.24 -3.12
C PHE A 808 11.70 33.95 -1.69
N TYR A 809 11.60 34.99 -0.86
CA TYR A 809 10.97 34.88 0.47
C TYR A 809 9.44 34.99 0.37
N TYR A 810 8.72 34.53 1.41
CA TYR A 810 7.29 34.82 1.55
C TYR A 810 7.04 36.33 1.52
N GLY A 811 5.99 36.76 0.79
CA GLY A 811 5.67 38.17 0.57
C GLY A 811 6.55 38.91 -0.46
N GLU A 812 7.65 38.30 -0.94
CA GLU A 812 8.55 38.91 -1.93
C GLU A 812 8.12 38.60 -3.38
N GLY A 813 7.89 39.64 -4.17
CA GLY A 813 7.45 39.51 -5.57
C GLY A 813 6.04 38.93 -5.72
N GLU A 814 5.59 38.73 -6.96
CA GLU A 814 4.26 38.16 -7.22
C GLU A 814 4.08 36.74 -6.64
N ILE A 815 5.15 35.94 -6.63
CA ILE A 815 5.10 34.56 -6.16
C ILE A 815 5.04 34.50 -4.63
N GLY A 816 5.91 35.24 -3.94
CA GLY A 816 5.87 35.32 -2.48
C GLY A 816 4.55 35.90 -1.98
N ARG A 817 4.00 36.93 -2.66
CA ARG A 817 2.70 37.53 -2.31
C ARG A 817 1.54 36.55 -2.49
N CYS A 818 1.48 35.82 -3.61
CA CYS A 818 0.44 34.82 -3.86
C CYS A 818 0.39 33.75 -2.77
N MET A 819 1.57 33.34 -2.28
CA MET A 819 1.69 32.31 -1.26
C MET A 819 1.36 32.81 0.15
N GLU A 820 1.68 34.07 0.45
CA GLU A 820 1.32 34.72 1.71
C GLU A 820 -0.20 34.95 1.81
N THR A 821 -0.82 35.49 0.75
CA THR A 821 -2.27 35.72 0.73
C THR A 821 -3.08 34.45 0.53
N LYS A 822 -2.46 33.40 -0.03
CA LYS A 822 -3.13 32.17 -0.48
C LYS A 822 -4.22 32.43 -1.53
N GLU A 823 -4.11 33.55 -2.24
CA GLU A 823 -5.03 33.94 -3.30
C GLU A 823 -4.33 33.91 -4.65
N LEU A 824 -5.07 33.47 -5.68
CA LEU A 824 -4.62 33.52 -7.05
C LEU A 824 -4.44 34.97 -7.48
N LEU A 825 -3.29 35.29 -8.09
CA LEU A 825 -2.99 36.61 -8.61
C LEU A 825 -3.10 36.62 -10.14
N LEU A 826 -3.89 37.55 -10.68
CA LEU A 826 -3.96 37.85 -12.11
C LEU A 826 -3.29 39.21 -12.35
N LEU A 827 -2.29 39.23 -13.23
CA LEU A 827 -1.53 40.43 -13.58
C LEU A 827 -1.70 40.70 -15.08
N GLU A 828 -2.47 41.74 -15.39
CA GLU A 828 -2.99 42.04 -16.73
C GLU A 828 -2.02 42.86 -17.59
N SER A 829 -1.10 43.62 -16.97
CA SER A 829 0.00 44.32 -17.62
C SER A 829 1.22 44.40 -16.71
N ALA A 830 2.42 44.58 -17.29
CA ALA A 830 3.68 44.71 -16.55
C ALA A 830 3.61 45.84 -15.51
N SER A 831 3.28 45.48 -14.27
CA SER A 831 3.30 46.40 -13.14
C SER A 831 4.73 46.82 -12.87
N LYS A 832 5.00 48.14 -12.90
CA LYS A 832 6.25 48.75 -12.43
C LYS A 832 6.39 48.66 -10.89
N GLU A 833 6.17 47.50 -10.30
CA GLU A 833 6.48 47.29 -8.87
C GLU A 833 7.98 47.01 -8.74
N ARG A 834 8.70 47.90 -8.06
CA ARG A 834 10.13 47.78 -7.76
C ARG A 834 10.33 46.63 -6.76
N GLY A 835 10.71 45.47 -7.27
CA GLY A 835 11.31 44.35 -6.54
C GLY A 835 12.24 43.59 -7.47
N LYS A 836 13.15 42.74 -6.98
CA LYS A 836 14.21 42.04 -7.74
C LYS A 836 13.73 41.17 -8.94
N VAL A 837 12.43 41.10 -9.21
CA VAL A 837 11.82 40.40 -10.36
C VAL A 837 11.76 41.34 -11.58
N VAL A 838 12.87 42.00 -11.92
CA VAL A 838 12.99 42.83 -13.12
C VAL A 838 14.15 42.27 -13.94
N GLU A 839 13.92 41.16 -14.64
CA GLU A 839 14.68 40.76 -15.84
C GLU A 839 14.00 39.59 -16.61
N MET A 840 12.66 39.53 -16.61
CA MET A 840 11.88 38.70 -17.57
C MET A 840 11.04 39.64 -18.43
N THR A 841 11.72 40.50 -19.22
CA THR A 841 11.19 41.75 -19.80
C THR A 841 10.16 41.60 -20.93
N GLU A 842 9.73 40.38 -21.27
CA GLU A 842 8.79 40.12 -22.37
C GLU A 842 7.43 39.55 -21.91
N MET A 843 7.21 39.36 -20.61
CA MET A 843 5.97 38.74 -20.08
C MET A 843 4.94 39.79 -19.66
N ASN A 844 3.95 40.03 -20.53
CA ASN A 844 2.95 41.07 -20.36
C ASN A 844 1.70 40.64 -19.58
N SER A 845 1.35 39.35 -19.56
CA SER A 845 0.22 38.83 -18.77
C SER A 845 0.64 37.59 -17.98
N ARG A 846 0.30 37.54 -16.69
CA ARG A 846 0.72 36.46 -15.77
C ARG A 846 -0.42 36.03 -14.86
N ILE A 847 -0.44 34.76 -14.52
CA ILE A 847 -1.34 34.20 -13.51
C ILE A 847 -0.53 33.33 -12.55
N VAL A 848 -0.68 33.57 -11.25
CA VAL A 848 0.02 32.83 -10.19
C VAL A 848 -1.01 32.14 -9.32
N VAL A 849 -0.94 30.82 -9.25
CA VAL A 849 -1.91 29.97 -8.57
C VAL A 849 -1.26 29.36 -7.33
N PRO A 850 -1.80 29.58 -6.11
CA PRO A 850 -1.24 28.97 -4.92
C PRO A 850 -1.58 27.48 -4.88
N LEU A 851 -0.59 26.64 -4.54
CA LEU A 851 -0.78 25.21 -4.34
C LEU A 851 -1.02 24.97 -2.85
N ILE A 852 -2.25 24.64 -2.47
CA ILE A 852 -2.67 24.58 -1.06
C ILE A 852 -3.13 23.17 -0.71
N THR A 853 -2.53 22.57 0.32
CA THR A 853 -2.93 21.27 0.85
C THR A 853 -3.16 21.37 2.36
N LYS A 854 -4.31 20.89 2.85
CA LYS A 854 -4.70 20.94 4.29
C LYS A 854 -4.52 22.35 4.91
N GLY A 855 -4.80 23.39 4.13
CA GLY A 855 -4.69 24.79 4.56
C GLY A 855 -3.27 25.37 4.54
N GLU A 856 -2.24 24.59 4.19
CA GLU A 856 -0.87 25.08 4.03
C GLU A 856 -0.52 25.26 2.55
N CYS A 857 0.16 26.37 2.22
CA CYS A 857 0.65 26.60 0.85
C CYS A 857 1.99 25.86 0.68
N VAL A 858 2.04 24.89 -0.22
CA VAL A 858 3.22 24.03 -0.49
C VAL A 858 4.03 24.51 -1.69
N GLY A 859 3.52 25.49 -2.43
CA GLY A 859 4.15 26.02 -3.63
C GLY A 859 3.23 26.96 -4.40
N ALA A 860 3.67 27.36 -5.59
CA ALA A 860 2.90 28.18 -6.50
C ALA A 860 3.15 27.75 -7.95
N LEU A 861 2.14 27.91 -8.79
CA LEU A 861 2.18 27.61 -10.20
C LEU A 861 2.07 28.91 -10.98
N HIS A 862 3.08 29.22 -11.78
CA HIS A 862 3.23 30.48 -12.49
C HIS A 862 3.11 30.25 -14.00
N LEU A 863 2.15 30.93 -14.63
CA LEU A 863 2.01 30.94 -16.08
C LEU A 863 2.14 32.37 -16.60
N SER A 864 2.71 32.51 -17.79
CA SER A 864 2.88 33.80 -18.44
C SER A 864 2.66 33.74 -19.93
N LYS A 865 2.22 34.87 -20.51
CA LYS A 865 2.16 35.13 -21.94
C LYS A 865 2.79 36.48 -22.25
N SER A 866 3.40 36.55 -23.43
CA SER A 866 3.94 37.75 -24.05
C SER A 866 2.84 38.71 -24.51
N THR A 867 1.63 38.22 -24.74
CA THR A 867 0.47 39.05 -25.08
C THR A 867 -0.10 39.74 -23.83
N PRO A 868 -0.31 41.07 -23.81
CA PRO A 868 -1.00 41.75 -22.71
C PRO A 868 -2.46 41.29 -22.59
N ASN A 869 -3.03 41.31 -21.38
CA ASN A 869 -4.42 40.91 -21.11
C ASN A 869 -4.82 39.52 -21.68
N ALA A 870 -3.87 38.58 -21.74
CA ALA A 870 -4.10 37.29 -22.39
C ALA A 870 -4.94 36.32 -21.55
N TYR A 871 -4.95 36.49 -20.23
CA TYR A 871 -5.75 35.69 -19.31
C TYR A 871 -6.99 36.46 -18.85
N ASN A 872 -8.11 35.76 -18.69
CA ASN A 872 -9.40 36.32 -18.30
C ASN A 872 -10.00 35.55 -17.10
N GLN A 873 -11.19 35.95 -16.64
CA GLN A 873 -11.84 35.34 -15.48
C GLN A 873 -12.20 33.84 -15.68
N ARG A 874 -12.41 33.39 -16.91
CA ARG A 874 -12.60 31.95 -17.22
C ARG A 874 -11.35 31.15 -16.86
N ASP A 875 -10.17 31.67 -17.18
CA ASP A 875 -8.90 31.01 -16.90
C ASP A 875 -8.65 30.88 -15.40
N VAL A 876 -8.98 31.94 -14.65
CA VAL A 876 -8.97 31.94 -13.18
C VAL A 876 -9.88 30.85 -12.61
N ASN A 877 -11.12 30.76 -13.13
CA ASN A 877 -12.11 29.79 -12.66
C ASN A 877 -11.71 28.34 -12.96
N VAL A 878 -10.94 28.10 -14.02
CA VAL A 878 -10.39 26.78 -14.36
C VAL A 878 -9.18 26.43 -13.48
N LEU A 879 -8.26 27.36 -13.30
CA LEU A 879 -6.99 27.11 -12.62
C LEU A 879 -7.11 27.01 -11.10
N LYS A 880 -8.04 27.74 -10.49
CA LYS A 880 -8.24 27.74 -9.03
C LYS A 880 -8.53 26.33 -8.45
N PRO A 881 -9.52 25.55 -8.94
CA PRO A 881 -9.75 24.19 -8.46
C PRO A 881 -8.64 23.20 -8.85
N LEU A 882 -7.98 23.41 -10.00
CA LEU A 882 -6.82 22.60 -10.41
C LEU A 882 -5.64 22.72 -9.45
N GLY A 883 -5.43 23.91 -8.86
CA GLY A 883 -4.36 24.14 -7.88
C GLY A 883 -4.43 23.19 -6.68
N GLU A 884 -5.63 22.87 -6.17
CA GLU A 884 -5.81 21.95 -5.04
C GLU A 884 -5.48 20.50 -5.42
N VAL A 885 -5.94 20.04 -6.58
CA VAL A 885 -5.65 18.71 -7.12
C VAL A 885 -4.16 18.54 -7.37
N ILE A 886 -3.53 19.54 -7.99
CA ILE A 886 -2.09 19.58 -8.26
C ILE A 886 -1.29 19.57 -6.95
N SER A 887 -1.72 20.33 -5.94
CA SER A 887 -1.03 20.34 -4.64
C SER A 887 -0.99 18.96 -3.98
N SER A 888 -2.12 18.24 -4.01
CA SER A 888 -2.25 16.92 -3.38
C SER A 888 -1.35 15.90 -4.07
N ALA A 889 -1.30 15.96 -5.39
CA ALA A 889 -0.45 15.12 -6.22
C ALA A 889 1.04 15.32 -5.99
N ILE A 890 1.48 16.59 -6.00
CA ILE A 890 2.87 16.97 -5.75
C ILE A 890 3.29 16.49 -4.37
N ARG A 891 2.43 16.68 -3.36
CA ARG A 891 2.66 16.19 -2.00
C ARG A 891 2.78 14.66 -1.93
N ASN A 892 1.91 13.93 -2.62
CA ASN A 892 1.95 12.46 -2.64
C ASN A 892 3.23 11.93 -3.30
N SER A 893 3.62 12.50 -4.44
CA SER A 893 4.88 12.13 -5.12
C SER A 893 6.11 12.44 -4.25
N MET A 894 6.15 13.61 -3.59
CA MET A 894 7.24 13.96 -2.67
C MET A 894 7.32 13.04 -1.46
N LEU A 895 6.18 12.75 -0.83
CA LEU A 895 6.13 11.86 0.32
C LEU A 895 6.62 10.46 -0.06
N HIS A 896 6.19 9.96 -1.23
CA HIS A 896 6.63 8.67 -1.71
C HIS A 896 8.13 8.62 -2.01
N ASN A 897 8.68 9.62 -2.71
CA ASN A 897 10.12 9.70 -2.95
C ASN A 897 10.90 9.79 -1.63
N ARG A 898 10.42 10.58 -0.67
CA ARG A 898 11.06 10.67 0.65
C ARG A 898 11.02 9.36 1.41
N ILE A 899 9.91 8.62 1.35
CA ILE A 899 9.81 7.28 1.92
C ILE A 899 10.77 6.33 1.22
N ARG A 900 10.86 6.37 -0.11
CA ARG A 900 11.78 5.55 -0.89
C ARG A 900 13.23 5.83 -0.55
N ASP A 901 13.63 7.11 -0.48
CA ASP A 901 14.99 7.52 -0.14
C ASP A 901 15.35 7.10 1.28
N LEU A 902 14.43 7.28 2.24
CA LEU A 902 14.59 6.80 3.61
C LEU A 902 14.64 5.27 3.68
N SER A 903 13.87 4.56 2.85
CA SER A 903 13.89 3.09 2.76
C SER A 903 15.22 2.60 2.22
N LEU A 904 15.72 3.19 1.14
CA LEU A 904 17.04 2.87 0.57
C LEU A 904 18.17 3.18 1.56
N GLU A 905 18.07 4.29 2.30
CA GLU A 905 19.05 4.63 3.33
C GLU A 905 18.99 3.62 4.50
N LEU A 906 17.79 3.20 4.90
CA LEU A 906 17.59 2.22 5.95
C LEU A 906 18.06 0.82 5.51
N GLU A 907 17.74 0.40 4.29
CA GLU A 907 18.20 -0.85 3.68
C GLU A 907 19.73 -0.89 3.65
N ARG A 908 20.37 0.20 3.20
CA ARG A 908 21.84 0.30 3.20
C ARG A 908 22.41 0.20 4.62
N LYS A 909 21.80 0.86 5.61
CA LYS A 909 22.22 0.77 7.03
C LYS A 909 22.01 -0.64 7.62
N VAL A 910 20.91 -1.31 7.25
CA VAL A 910 20.60 -2.68 7.67
C VAL A 910 21.57 -3.67 7.05
N GLU A 911 21.88 -3.53 5.77
CA GLU A 911 22.86 -4.35 5.06
C GLU A 911 24.28 -4.16 5.62
N GLU A 912 24.68 -2.90 5.87
CA GLU A 912 25.97 -2.58 6.49
C GLU A 912 26.08 -3.19 7.90
N LYS A 913 25.05 -3.05 8.74
CA LYS A 913 25.00 -3.66 10.07
C LYS A 913 25.00 -5.19 10.03
N SER A 914 24.31 -5.78 9.06
CA SER A 914 24.26 -7.24 8.87
C SER A 914 25.63 -7.78 8.48
N ARG A 915 26.31 -7.12 7.52
CA ARG A 915 27.67 -7.45 7.10
C ARG A 915 28.68 -7.35 8.25
N ARG A 916 28.62 -6.29 9.06
CA ARG A 916 29.48 -6.15 10.26
C ARG A 916 29.23 -7.27 11.27
N THR A 917 27.96 -7.60 11.50
CA THR A 917 27.58 -8.71 12.40
C THR A 917 28.11 -10.06 11.89
N GLU A 918 28.01 -10.31 10.57
CA GLU A 918 28.54 -11.52 9.94
C GLU A 918 30.07 -11.64 10.11
N ILE A 919 30.82 -10.55 9.93
CA ILE A 919 32.28 -10.52 10.14
C ILE A 919 32.64 -10.85 11.60
N LEU A 920 31.93 -10.28 12.58
CA LEU A 920 32.15 -10.56 13.99
C LEU A 920 31.79 -12.00 14.37
N LEU A 921 30.71 -12.55 13.80
CA LEU A 921 30.33 -13.95 13.99
C LEU A 921 31.35 -14.91 13.37
N TYR A 922 31.85 -14.58 12.18
CA TYR A 922 32.94 -15.30 11.54
C TYR A 922 34.20 -15.30 12.42
N ALA A 923 34.63 -14.13 12.90
CA ALA A 923 35.80 -14.01 13.78
C ALA A 923 35.62 -14.86 15.04
N ARG A 924 34.45 -14.79 15.68
CA ARG A 924 34.12 -15.61 16.86
C ARG A 924 34.22 -17.10 16.56
N HIS A 925 33.63 -17.56 15.45
CA HIS A 925 33.63 -18.98 15.09
C HIS A 925 35.03 -19.48 14.75
N ALA A 926 35.79 -18.71 13.98
CA ALA A 926 37.18 -19.02 13.64
C ALA A 926 38.08 -19.10 14.89
N LEU A 927 37.95 -18.15 15.82
CA LEU A 927 38.72 -18.17 17.08
C LEU A 927 38.31 -19.31 18.03
N LEU A 928 37.07 -19.80 17.97
CA LEU A 928 36.64 -20.97 18.75
C LEU A 928 37.26 -22.27 18.23
N ALA A 929 37.46 -22.38 16.92
CA ALA A 929 38.05 -23.56 16.29
C ALA A 929 39.59 -23.55 16.27
N GLU A 930 40.21 -22.36 16.38
CA GLU A 930 41.66 -22.21 16.31
C GLU A 930 42.36 -22.62 17.61
N ARG A 931 43.52 -23.29 17.48
CA ARG A 931 44.37 -23.74 18.59
C ARG A 931 45.72 -23.00 18.66
N SER A 932 46.15 -22.38 17.57
CA SER A 932 47.37 -21.56 17.50
C SER A 932 47.03 -20.10 17.81
N TRP A 933 47.63 -19.57 18.88
CA TRP A 933 47.41 -18.18 19.28
C TRP A 933 47.84 -17.19 18.19
N GLU A 934 48.93 -17.45 17.47
CA GLU A 934 49.40 -16.62 16.35
C GLU A 934 48.38 -16.57 15.20
N ARG A 935 47.80 -17.72 14.82
CA ARG A 935 46.76 -17.76 13.78
C ARG A 935 45.45 -17.08 14.22
N GLY A 936 45.15 -17.11 15.51
CA GLY A 936 44.03 -16.35 16.07
C GLY A 936 44.25 -14.83 15.98
N LEU A 937 45.48 -14.36 16.24
CA LEU A 937 45.82 -12.94 16.05
C LEU A 937 45.73 -12.51 14.58
N VAL A 938 46.13 -13.37 13.64
CA VAL A 938 45.93 -13.13 12.20
C VAL A 938 44.45 -13.01 11.87
N THR A 939 43.61 -13.90 12.42
CA THR A 939 42.14 -13.87 12.24
C THR A 939 41.54 -12.54 12.72
N ILE A 940 42.04 -12.00 13.84
CA ILE A 940 41.63 -10.68 14.35
C ILE A 940 42.04 -9.58 13.37
N VAL A 941 43.28 -9.57 12.87
CA VAL A 941 43.77 -8.58 11.89
C VAL A 941 42.99 -8.64 10.57
N GLU A 942 42.66 -9.83 10.08
CA GLU A 942 41.82 -9.98 8.88
C GLU A 942 40.40 -9.50 9.10
N SER A 943 39.83 -9.73 10.28
CA SER A 943 38.49 -9.27 10.63
C SER A 943 38.43 -7.75 10.76
N MET A 944 39.46 -7.12 11.33
CA MET A 944 39.63 -5.67 11.32
C MET A 944 39.69 -5.13 9.87
N GLY A 945 40.47 -5.76 8.99
CA GLY A 945 40.50 -5.37 7.58
C GLY A 945 39.13 -5.50 6.88
N LYS A 946 38.36 -6.55 7.17
CA LYS A 946 37.00 -6.73 6.63
C LYS A 946 35.99 -5.70 7.16
N LEU A 947 36.24 -5.11 8.33
CA LEU A 947 35.45 -4.02 8.92
C LEU A 947 35.78 -2.64 8.32
N GLY A 948 36.65 -2.58 7.31
CA GLY A 948 36.94 -1.35 6.54
C GLY A 948 38.15 -0.56 7.05
N PHE A 949 39.05 -1.18 7.82
CA PHE A 949 40.28 -0.54 8.26
C PHE A 949 41.46 -0.81 7.32
N ASP A 950 42.11 0.26 6.84
CA ASP A 950 43.24 0.16 5.89
C ASP A 950 44.56 -0.25 6.55
N ARG A 951 44.73 0.08 7.83
CA ARG A 951 45.87 -0.31 8.66
C ARG A 951 45.37 -0.98 9.92
N CYS A 952 45.78 -2.22 10.13
CA CYS A 952 45.37 -3.05 11.26
C CYS A 952 46.62 -3.66 11.89
N CYS A 953 46.83 -3.44 13.18
CA CYS A 953 48.05 -3.83 13.89
C CYS A 953 47.75 -4.46 15.23
N VAL A 954 48.63 -5.37 15.66
CA VAL A 954 48.65 -5.96 17.00
C VAL A 954 50.00 -5.62 17.65
N PHE A 955 49.92 -5.10 18.87
CA PHE A 955 51.06 -4.80 19.74
C PHE A 955 50.99 -5.67 20.99
N LEU A 956 52.10 -6.25 21.40
CA LEU A 956 52.21 -7.08 22.60
C LEU A 956 52.92 -6.31 23.72
N VAL A 957 52.47 -6.51 24.95
CA VAL A 957 53.14 -5.96 26.13
C VAL A 957 54.26 -6.91 26.52
N ASN A 958 55.49 -6.42 26.57
CA ASN A 958 56.63 -7.16 27.10
C ASN A 958 56.84 -6.79 28.58
N PRO A 959 56.43 -7.64 29.54
CA PRO A 959 56.50 -7.30 30.96
C PRO A 959 57.95 -7.19 31.47
N MET A 960 58.88 -7.94 30.88
CA MET A 960 60.30 -7.96 31.28
C MET A 960 61.03 -6.69 30.85
N LYS A 961 60.78 -6.23 29.62
CA LYS A 961 61.39 -5.01 29.08
C LYS A 961 60.59 -3.74 29.40
N LYS A 962 59.37 -3.88 29.92
CA LYS A 962 58.39 -2.80 30.12
C LYS A 962 58.17 -1.99 28.85
N THR A 963 58.01 -2.68 27.73
CA THR A 963 57.80 -2.10 26.40
C THR A 963 56.48 -2.57 25.77
N LEU A 964 55.91 -1.75 24.90
CA LEU A 964 54.85 -2.13 23.96
C LEU A 964 55.50 -2.41 22.60
N GLU A 965 55.44 -3.65 22.12
CA GLU A 965 56.19 -4.11 20.95
C GLU A 965 55.26 -4.43 19.78
N PHE A 966 55.55 -3.90 18.59
CA PHE A 966 54.82 -4.24 17.37
C PHE A 966 55.06 -5.71 17.00
N HIS A 967 53.98 -6.49 16.91
CA HIS A 967 54.06 -7.92 16.64
C HIS A 967 53.75 -8.25 15.19
N PHE A 968 52.57 -7.84 14.71
CA PHE A 968 52.10 -8.12 13.35
C PHE A 968 51.01 -7.11 12.92
N GLY A 969 50.85 -6.89 11.61
CA GLY A 969 49.78 -6.05 11.07
C GLY A 969 49.63 -6.18 9.56
N LYS A 970 48.57 -5.58 9.02
CA LYS A 970 48.23 -5.52 7.59
C LYS A 970 47.89 -4.09 7.18
N GLY A 971 48.48 -3.59 6.09
CA GLY A 971 48.35 -2.21 5.62
C GLY A 971 49.65 -1.65 5.05
N VAL A 972 49.62 -0.40 4.56
CA VAL A 972 50.79 0.32 4.03
C VAL A 972 51.44 1.16 5.14
N GLY A 973 52.78 1.26 5.16
CA GLY A 973 53.49 2.12 6.14
C GLY A 973 53.44 1.59 7.57
N LEU A 974 53.52 0.26 7.74
CA LEU A 974 53.56 -0.39 9.05
C LEU A 974 54.98 -0.33 9.66
N PRO A 975 55.10 -0.35 11.01
CA PRO A 975 56.39 -0.42 11.68
C PRO A 975 57.15 -1.72 11.37
N GLU A 976 58.48 -1.70 11.48
CA GLU A 976 59.28 -2.93 11.40
C GLU A 976 59.01 -3.85 12.61
N ARG A 977 59.03 -5.17 12.40
CA ARG A 977 58.81 -6.16 13.46
C ARG A 977 59.85 -5.97 14.58
N GLY A 978 59.38 -5.81 15.81
CA GLY A 978 60.25 -5.49 16.97
C GLY A 978 60.37 -4.01 17.30
N THR A 979 59.75 -3.10 16.52
CA THR A 979 59.56 -1.70 16.93
C THR A 979 58.90 -1.67 18.31
N SER A 980 59.51 -0.99 19.27
CA SER A 980 59.04 -0.98 20.66
C SER A 980 59.07 0.41 21.27
N VAL A 981 58.11 0.69 22.13
CA VAL A 981 58.00 1.95 22.87
C VAL A 981 57.96 1.63 24.36
N SER A 982 58.66 2.43 25.18
CA SER A 982 58.64 2.27 26.64
C SER A 982 57.23 2.50 27.19
N LEU A 983 56.76 1.61 28.09
CA LEU A 983 55.50 1.81 28.81
C LEU A 983 55.54 3.04 29.75
N THR A 984 56.72 3.63 29.98
CA THR A 984 56.83 4.89 30.73
C THR A 984 56.60 6.13 29.88
N ASP A 985 56.61 6.01 28.54
CA ASP A 985 56.44 7.13 27.62
C ASP A 985 54.95 7.35 27.31
N LEU A 986 54.31 8.16 28.16
CA LEU A 986 52.89 8.49 28.08
C LEU A 986 52.56 9.42 26.91
N GLU A 987 53.53 9.89 26.12
CA GLU A 987 53.23 10.66 24.91
C GLU A 987 52.60 9.77 23.83
N TYR A 988 52.81 8.44 23.86
CA TYR A 988 52.28 7.53 22.86
C TYR A 988 50.86 7.03 23.18
N PHE A 989 49.93 7.21 22.24
CA PHE A 989 48.52 6.77 22.41
C PHE A 989 48.39 5.27 22.70
N GLY A 990 49.22 4.42 22.08
CA GLY A 990 49.22 2.98 22.38
C GLY A 990 49.64 2.65 23.82
N VAL A 991 50.56 3.42 24.39
CA VAL A 991 51.02 3.25 25.78
C VAL A 991 49.94 3.71 26.76
N GLN A 992 49.28 4.84 26.48
CA GLN A 992 48.14 5.32 27.26
C GLN A 992 47.01 4.28 27.28
N CYS A 993 46.66 3.72 26.11
CA CYS A 993 45.62 2.71 25.95
C CYS A 993 45.85 1.47 26.84
N VAL A 994 47.08 0.93 26.80
CA VAL A 994 47.48 -0.24 27.61
C VAL A 994 47.52 0.06 29.10
N ARG A 995 48.09 1.21 29.51
CA ARG A 995 48.24 1.55 30.93
C ARG A 995 46.92 1.90 31.61
N GLU A 996 46.08 2.64 30.91
CA GLU A 996 44.77 3.04 31.42
C GLU A 996 43.72 1.95 31.25
N LYS A 997 44.01 0.91 30.44
CA LYS A 997 43.10 -0.17 30.08
C LYS A 997 41.81 0.37 29.48
N LYS A 998 41.94 1.42 28.66
CA LYS A 998 40.83 2.11 28.00
C LYS A 998 41.09 2.26 26.51
N THR A 999 40.01 2.18 25.75
CA THR A 999 40.02 2.48 24.32
C THR A 999 40.37 3.95 24.10
N ILE A 1000 41.33 4.21 23.21
CA ILE A 1000 41.74 5.55 22.80
C ILE A 1000 41.45 5.70 21.32
N TYR A 1001 40.68 6.73 20.95
CA TYR A 1001 40.38 7.01 19.56
C TYR A 1001 40.67 8.48 19.24
N VAL A 1002 41.11 8.72 18.00
CA VAL A 1002 41.43 10.04 17.48
C VAL A 1002 40.77 10.20 16.13
N ARG A 1003 39.87 11.20 16.02
CA ARG A 1003 39.10 11.48 14.79
C ARG A 1003 39.92 12.23 13.74
N ASP A 1004 40.87 13.06 14.17
CA ASP A 1004 41.82 13.76 13.30
C ASP A 1004 43.18 13.89 14.00
N SER A 1005 44.17 13.17 13.48
CA SER A 1005 45.52 13.11 14.03
C SER A 1005 46.29 14.43 13.95
N ARG A 1006 45.88 15.39 13.10
CA ARG A 1006 46.50 16.72 13.03
C ARG A 1006 46.13 17.62 14.20
N SER A 1007 45.04 17.30 14.89
CA SER A 1007 44.48 18.09 16.00
C SER A 1007 44.75 17.50 17.38
N ALA A 1008 45.31 16.29 17.45
CA ALA A 1008 45.51 15.56 18.69
C ALA A 1008 46.92 15.77 19.27
N GLU A 1009 47.00 16.00 20.58
CA GLU A 1009 48.28 16.08 21.31
C GLU A 1009 48.73 14.66 21.71
N GLY A 1010 49.77 14.14 21.03
CA GLY A 1010 50.36 12.83 21.33
C GLY A 1010 51.09 12.22 20.13
N LYS A 1011 51.88 11.17 20.39
CA LYS A 1011 52.66 10.42 19.40
C LYS A 1011 51.95 9.12 19.03
N GLN A 1012 52.07 8.74 17.77
CA GLN A 1012 51.41 7.59 17.17
C GLN A 1012 52.48 6.70 16.52
N ILE A 1013 52.42 5.39 16.74
CA ILE A 1013 53.38 4.44 16.15
C ILE A 1013 53.01 4.11 14.69
N VAL A 1014 51.73 4.19 14.34
CA VAL A 1014 51.18 3.90 13.00
C VAL A 1014 50.50 5.15 12.44
N GLU A 1015 51.13 5.85 11.50
CA GLU A 1015 50.60 7.11 10.96
C GLU A 1015 49.23 6.92 10.25
N ALA A 1016 48.17 7.52 10.77
CA ALA A 1016 46.83 7.48 10.17
C ALA A 1016 46.12 8.83 10.37
N GLN A 1017 45.18 9.19 9.49
CA GLN A 1017 44.40 10.43 9.66
C GLN A 1017 43.39 10.30 10.80
N SER A 1018 42.78 9.13 10.95
CA SER A 1018 41.95 8.77 12.09
C SER A 1018 42.29 7.34 12.54
N PHE A 1019 42.25 7.08 13.84
CA PHE A 1019 42.67 5.80 14.40
C PHE A 1019 42.03 5.47 15.75
N VAL A 1020 42.06 4.19 16.10
CA VAL A 1020 41.61 3.64 17.37
C VAL A 1020 42.61 2.62 17.90
N TRP A 1021 42.84 2.67 19.22
CA TRP A 1021 43.62 1.73 20.01
C TRP A 1021 42.71 1.09 21.05
N VAL A 1022 42.63 -0.24 21.05
CA VAL A 1022 41.82 -1.00 22.02
C VAL A 1022 42.73 -1.95 22.79
N PRO A 1023 42.72 -1.94 24.14
CA PRO A 1023 43.54 -2.84 24.92
C PRO A 1023 42.89 -4.23 24.97
N ILE A 1024 43.72 -5.27 24.90
CA ILE A 1024 43.33 -6.65 25.18
C ILE A 1024 43.71 -6.93 26.62
N VAL A 1025 42.70 -7.01 27.49
CA VAL A 1025 42.85 -7.22 28.93
C VAL A 1025 42.46 -8.65 29.29
N VAL A 1026 43.37 -9.37 29.94
CA VAL A 1026 43.17 -10.74 30.42
C VAL A 1026 43.45 -10.74 31.93
N GLN A 1027 42.51 -11.20 32.75
CA GLN A 1027 42.66 -11.25 34.22
C GLN A 1027 43.15 -9.93 34.85
N ASP A 1028 42.53 -8.81 34.46
CA ASP A 1028 42.89 -7.45 34.86
C ASP A 1028 44.30 -6.98 34.44
N GLU A 1029 45.02 -7.69 33.57
CA GLU A 1029 46.29 -7.22 33.00
C GLU A 1029 46.16 -6.96 31.50
N ALA A 1030 46.70 -5.83 31.02
CA ALA A 1030 46.74 -5.53 29.59
C ALA A 1030 47.87 -6.33 28.95
N PHE A 1031 47.51 -7.36 28.20
CA PHE A 1031 48.44 -8.29 27.55
C PHE A 1031 48.90 -7.78 26.19
N ALA A 1032 48.00 -7.12 25.46
CA ALA A 1032 48.22 -6.62 24.13
C ALA A 1032 47.35 -5.39 23.86
N ALA A 1033 47.58 -4.72 22.74
CA ALA A 1033 46.66 -3.72 22.20
C ALA A 1033 46.53 -3.92 20.69
N ILE A 1034 45.31 -3.79 20.18
CA ILE A 1034 45.06 -3.71 18.74
C ILE A 1034 44.91 -2.25 18.34
N ALA A 1035 45.49 -1.90 17.20
CA ALA A 1035 45.42 -0.57 16.63
C ALA A 1035 44.87 -0.66 15.21
N ALA A 1036 43.88 0.16 14.88
CA ALA A 1036 43.35 0.24 13.53
C ALA A 1036 43.17 1.70 13.09
N GLY A 1037 43.35 1.98 11.81
CA GLY A 1037 43.21 3.34 11.28
C GLY A 1037 43.17 3.40 9.76
N ASN A 1038 42.67 4.53 9.25
CA ASN A 1038 42.48 4.76 7.82
C ASN A 1038 43.46 5.81 7.28
N VAL A 1039 43.96 5.55 6.07
CA VAL A 1039 44.87 6.46 5.34
C VAL A 1039 44.08 7.43 4.48
N SER A 1040 42.93 6.98 3.98
CA SER A 1040 41.92 7.77 3.28
C SER A 1040 41.14 8.68 4.25
N SER A 1041 40.32 9.60 3.71
CA SER A 1041 39.54 10.57 4.47
C SER A 1041 38.37 9.97 5.29
N GLU A 1042 38.22 8.65 5.34
CA GLU A 1042 37.15 8.00 6.10
C GLU A 1042 37.48 7.99 7.59
N ILE A 1043 36.63 8.64 8.37
CA ILE A 1043 36.78 8.85 9.82
C ILE A 1043 36.33 7.58 10.56
N VAL A 1044 37.14 7.10 11.50
CA VAL A 1044 36.73 6.04 12.45
C VAL A 1044 35.47 6.47 13.20
N THR A 1045 34.38 5.71 13.03
CA THR A 1045 33.07 5.98 13.65
C THR A 1045 32.91 5.32 15.02
N GLU A 1046 31.90 5.72 15.80
CA GLU A 1046 31.59 5.07 17.09
C GLU A 1046 31.25 3.58 16.96
N GLU A 1047 30.63 3.19 15.85
CA GLU A 1047 30.33 1.78 15.61
C GLU A 1047 31.61 0.99 15.32
N ASN A 1048 32.56 1.56 14.57
CA ASN A 1048 33.87 0.94 14.36
C ASN A 1048 34.62 0.72 15.69
N ILE A 1049 34.51 1.66 16.64
CA ILE A 1049 35.12 1.53 17.96
C ILE A 1049 34.49 0.34 18.72
N LYS A 1050 33.16 0.23 18.71
CA LYS A 1050 32.45 -0.88 19.36
C LYS A 1050 32.82 -2.23 18.74
N ASP A 1051 32.91 -2.30 17.41
CA ASP A 1051 33.29 -3.53 16.70
C ASP A 1051 34.72 -3.96 17.09
N MET A 1052 35.64 -3.00 17.24
CA MET A 1052 37.00 -3.21 17.70
C MET A 1052 37.07 -3.68 19.17
N GLU A 1053 36.25 -3.11 20.05
CA GLU A 1053 36.11 -3.57 21.44
C GLU A 1053 35.58 -5.00 21.54
N ILE A 1054 34.61 -5.35 20.70
CA ILE A 1054 34.08 -6.72 20.60
C ILE A 1054 35.20 -7.67 20.14
N LEU A 1055 35.96 -7.31 19.11
CA LEU A 1055 37.10 -8.12 18.64
C LEU A 1055 38.20 -8.25 19.70
N ALA A 1056 38.53 -7.18 20.43
CA ALA A 1056 39.50 -7.22 21.52
C ALA A 1056 39.03 -8.14 22.66
N GLY A 1057 37.74 -8.11 23.02
CA GLY A 1057 37.15 -9.02 23.99
C GLY A 1057 37.16 -10.48 23.54
N MET A 1058 36.86 -10.75 22.26
CA MET A 1058 36.98 -12.09 21.67
C MET A 1058 38.44 -12.56 21.69
N CYS A 1059 39.38 -11.67 21.37
CA CYS A 1059 40.80 -11.95 21.40
C CYS A 1059 41.29 -12.22 22.83
N ALA A 1060 40.82 -11.47 23.83
CA ALA A 1060 41.15 -11.70 25.24
C ALA A 1060 40.69 -13.09 25.70
N ALA A 1061 39.44 -13.47 25.40
CA ALA A 1061 38.91 -14.79 25.75
C ALA A 1061 39.63 -15.92 24.98
N PHE A 1062 39.99 -15.68 23.72
CA PHE A 1062 40.77 -16.61 22.92
C PHE A 1062 42.19 -16.78 23.48
N ILE A 1063 42.86 -15.70 23.85
CA ILE A 1063 44.17 -15.73 24.49
C ILE A 1063 44.05 -16.44 25.82
N ASP A 1064 43.09 -16.13 26.69
CA ASP A 1064 42.94 -16.82 27.99
C ASP A 1064 42.77 -18.36 27.82
N ARG A 1065 41.99 -18.79 26.81
CA ARG A 1065 41.82 -20.22 26.48
C ARG A 1065 43.07 -20.86 25.85
N THR A 1066 43.73 -20.15 24.94
CA THR A 1066 44.89 -20.67 24.19
C THR A 1066 46.23 -20.37 24.86
N ARG A 1067 46.26 -19.56 25.92
CA ARG A 1067 47.43 -19.30 26.76
C ARG A 1067 47.91 -20.59 27.42
N VAL A 1068 46.97 -21.47 27.77
CA VAL A 1068 47.22 -22.87 28.18
C VAL A 1068 47.82 -23.74 27.05
N LEU A 1069 47.70 -23.31 25.78
CA LEU A 1069 48.25 -23.95 24.58
C LEU A 1069 49.42 -23.17 23.94
N ALA A 1070 49.75 -21.97 24.43
CA ALA A 1070 50.72 -21.02 23.85
C ALA A 1070 51.98 -20.82 24.71
N GLU A 1071 51.93 -21.20 25.99
CA GLU A 1071 53.13 -21.33 26.80
C GLU A 1071 54.21 -22.26 26.17
N PRO A 1072 53.90 -23.26 25.31
CA PRO A 1072 54.93 -24.04 24.62
C PRO A 1072 55.65 -23.34 23.44
N MET A 1073 55.16 -22.21 22.90
CA MET A 1073 55.83 -21.50 21.78
C MET A 1073 56.76 -20.35 22.24
N ALA A 1074 56.50 -19.76 23.41
CA ALA A 1074 57.48 -18.89 24.06
C ALA A 1074 58.70 -19.71 24.56
N GLU A 1075 58.47 -20.98 24.93
CA GLU A 1075 59.54 -21.95 25.22
C GLU A 1075 60.36 -22.33 23.98
N GLN A 1076 59.79 -22.30 22.77
CA GLN A 1076 60.54 -22.63 21.53
C GLN A 1076 61.51 -21.54 21.06
N MET A 1077 61.23 -20.25 21.29
CA MET A 1077 62.21 -19.18 20.98
C MET A 1077 63.29 -19.04 22.07
N LEU A 1078 63.11 -19.70 23.22
CA LEU A 1078 64.09 -19.81 24.30
C LEU A 1078 64.82 -21.15 24.30
N GLN A 1079 64.92 -21.84 23.16
CA GLN A 1079 66.00 -22.80 22.93
C GLN A 1079 67.35 -22.08 22.82
N THR A 1080 67.84 -21.63 23.97
CA THR A 1080 69.20 -21.93 24.38
C THR A 1080 69.10 -22.70 25.71
N GLU A 1081 69.10 -24.02 25.55
CA GLU A 1081 69.43 -25.07 26.52
C GLU A 1081 68.63 -25.14 27.83
N PHE A 1082 67.52 -25.90 27.87
CA PHE A 1082 67.25 -26.88 28.94
C PHE A 1082 66.27 -27.97 28.47
N THR A 1083 66.62 -29.25 28.73
CA THR A 1083 66.01 -30.47 28.18
C THR A 1083 65.49 -31.36 29.32
N TYR A 1084 64.27 -31.21 29.86
CA TYR A 1084 63.63 -32.25 30.72
C TYR A 1084 62.09 -32.13 30.72
N TRP A 1085 61.35 -33.17 30.30
CA TRP A 1085 59.89 -33.31 30.52
C TRP A 1085 59.58 -34.73 31.01
N LEU A 1086 58.78 -34.85 32.08
CA LEU A 1086 58.41 -36.10 32.79
C LEU A 1086 56.88 -36.15 32.98
N ASP A 1087 56.27 -37.34 32.80
CA ASP A 1087 54.81 -37.60 32.89
C ASP A 1087 54.38 -37.96 34.35
N PRO A 1088 53.29 -37.41 34.93
CA PRO A 1088 53.09 -37.37 36.39
C PRO A 1088 52.15 -38.47 36.95
N SER A 1089 52.42 -39.74 36.65
CA SER A 1089 51.71 -40.86 37.30
C SER A 1089 52.64 -42.01 37.71
N GLU A 1090 53.61 -41.72 38.58
CA GLU A 1090 54.16 -42.54 39.70
C GLU A 1090 55.43 -41.87 40.28
N CYS A 1091 55.89 -42.27 41.48
CA CYS A 1091 56.87 -41.54 42.29
C CYS A 1091 58.26 -42.24 42.34
N TYR A 1092 59.34 -41.52 42.07
CA TYR A 1092 60.75 -41.89 42.21
C TYR A 1092 61.57 -40.61 42.25
N ILE A 1093 62.88 -40.83 42.38
CA ILE A 1093 63.74 -39.91 43.02
C ILE A 1093 65.12 -39.85 42.28
N PHE A 1094 65.59 -38.66 41.89
CA PHE A 1094 66.84 -38.24 41.19
C PHE A 1094 67.91 -37.66 42.14
N ILE A 1095 69.16 -37.49 41.70
CA ILE A 1095 70.20 -36.84 42.50
C ILE A 1095 71.01 -35.89 41.61
N GLU A 1096 70.55 -34.63 41.52
CA GLU A 1096 71.12 -33.62 40.63
C GLU A 1096 72.47 -33.04 41.07
N LYS A 1097 73.53 -33.07 40.24
CA LYS A 1097 74.92 -32.80 40.72
C LYS A 1097 75.20 -31.38 41.27
N LYS A 1098 74.30 -30.42 41.05
CA LYS A 1098 74.44 -29.01 41.46
C LYS A 1098 73.21 -28.52 42.26
N PRO A 1099 73.41 -27.89 43.43
CA PRO A 1099 72.35 -27.42 44.33
C PRO A 1099 71.35 -26.47 43.70
N GLU A 1100 71.84 -25.54 42.87
CA GLU A 1100 71.03 -24.41 42.43
C GLU A 1100 69.95 -24.82 41.44
N LYS A 1101 70.23 -25.83 40.61
CA LYS A 1101 69.25 -26.40 39.66
C LYS A 1101 68.11 -27.14 40.34
N SER A 1102 68.40 -27.70 41.51
CA SER A 1102 67.40 -28.41 42.31
C SER A 1102 66.28 -27.47 42.80
N PHE A 1103 66.69 -26.25 43.07
CA PHE A 1103 65.85 -25.17 43.53
C PHE A 1103 65.06 -24.53 42.38
N GLU A 1104 65.69 -24.34 41.21
CA GLU A 1104 65.01 -23.81 40.02
C GLU A 1104 63.83 -24.69 39.60
N VAL A 1105 64.00 -26.01 39.57
CA VAL A 1105 62.90 -26.94 39.21
C VAL A 1105 61.80 -26.95 40.27
N PHE A 1106 62.12 -26.88 41.57
CA PHE A 1106 61.10 -26.78 42.62
C PHE A 1106 60.29 -25.48 42.50
N ILE A 1107 60.95 -24.35 42.25
CA ILE A 1107 60.28 -23.07 42.05
C ILE A 1107 59.39 -23.09 40.82
N ASP A 1108 59.88 -23.65 39.72
CA ASP A 1108 59.08 -23.76 38.51
C ASP A 1108 57.83 -24.60 38.75
N LEU A 1109 57.94 -25.78 39.39
CA LEU A 1109 56.76 -26.60 39.68
C LEU A 1109 55.74 -25.90 40.60
N VAL A 1110 56.21 -25.11 41.57
CA VAL A 1110 55.34 -24.34 42.48
C VAL A 1110 54.69 -23.14 41.78
N ILE A 1111 55.42 -22.46 40.88
CA ILE A 1111 54.89 -21.39 40.03
C ILE A 1111 53.80 -21.93 39.09
N HIS A 1112 53.98 -23.16 38.60
CA HIS A 1112 53.02 -23.84 37.72
C HIS A 1112 51.92 -24.59 38.48
N GLY A 1113 51.68 -24.25 39.75
CA GLY A 1113 50.48 -24.64 40.49
C GLY A 1113 50.55 -25.98 41.22
N VAL A 1114 51.71 -26.65 41.26
CA VAL A 1114 51.91 -27.84 42.10
C VAL A 1114 52.15 -27.40 43.55
N PRO A 1115 51.35 -27.84 44.53
CA PRO A 1115 51.56 -27.49 45.94
C PRO A 1115 52.96 -27.87 46.43
N GLY A 1116 53.75 -26.87 46.83
CA GLY A 1116 55.12 -27.03 47.29
C GLY A 1116 55.29 -26.89 48.80
N PHE A 1117 56.28 -27.58 49.37
CA PHE A 1117 56.63 -27.52 50.78
C PHE A 1117 58.14 -27.50 50.99
N VAL A 1118 58.68 -26.69 51.92
CA VAL A 1118 60.13 -26.59 52.15
C VAL A 1118 60.49 -26.90 53.60
N ILE A 1119 61.56 -27.68 53.81
CA ILE A 1119 62.16 -27.91 55.14
C ILE A 1119 63.60 -27.45 55.10
N SER A 1120 63.99 -26.55 56.01
CA SER A 1120 65.32 -25.93 56.02
C SER A 1120 65.92 -25.86 57.43
N ARG A 1121 67.26 -25.87 57.52
CA ARG A 1121 68.01 -25.53 58.74
C ARG A 1121 68.19 -24.01 58.91
N GLU A 1122 67.90 -23.22 57.87
CA GLU A 1122 67.91 -21.76 57.91
C GLU A 1122 66.53 -21.19 58.31
N TYR A 1123 66.52 -20.00 58.91
CA TYR A 1123 65.30 -19.34 59.42
C TYR A 1123 64.27 -19.07 58.30
N PRO A 1124 62.95 -19.33 58.49
CA PRO A 1124 61.95 -19.35 57.42
C PRO A 1124 61.85 -18.06 56.61
N GLU A 1125 61.87 -16.90 57.25
CA GLU A 1125 61.80 -15.61 56.53
C GLU A 1125 63.05 -15.36 55.68
N LYS A 1126 64.20 -15.88 56.11
CA LYS A 1126 65.44 -15.78 55.35
C LYS A 1126 65.36 -16.68 54.13
N VAL A 1127 64.83 -17.90 54.26
CA VAL A 1127 64.61 -18.85 53.15
C VAL A 1127 63.56 -18.30 52.18
N LYS A 1128 62.40 -17.84 52.67
CA LYS A 1128 61.36 -17.23 51.85
C LYS A 1128 61.85 -16.00 51.10
N LYS A 1129 62.68 -15.15 51.73
CA LYS A 1129 63.27 -13.98 51.07
C LYS A 1129 64.38 -14.35 50.09
N LYS A 1130 65.26 -15.30 50.46
CA LYS A 1130 66.36 -15.82 49.62
C LYS A 1130 65.82 -16.40 48.31
N TYR A 1131 64.66 -17.04 48.40
CA TYR A 1131 64.05 -17.80 47.31
C TYR A 1131 62.74 -17.22 46.77
N LYS A 1132 62.35 -16.02 47.26
CA LYS A 1132 61.14 -15.29 46.85
C LYS A 1132 59.83 -16.11 46.95
N LEU A 1133 59.71 -16.96 47.97
CA LEU A 1133 58.54 -17.79 48.22
C LEU A 1133 57.44 -16.99 48.95
N VAL A 1134 56.26 -16.83 48.33
CA VAL A 1134 55.18 -15.96 48.86
C VAL A 1134 54.18 -16.73 49.73
N LYS A 1135 53.72 -17.92 49.31
CA LYS A 1135 52.69 -18.71 50.02
C LYS A 1135 53.12 -20.14 50.36
N THR A 1136 54.34 -20.54 49.99
CA THR A 1136 54.89 -21.86 50.23
C THR A 1136 55.25 -22.04 51.72
N PRO A 1137 54.74 -23.07 52.41
CA PRO A 1137 55.09 -23.31 53.80
C PRO A 1137 56.57 -23.70 53.93
N VAL A 1138 57.26 -23.13 54.92
CA VAL A 1138 58.66 -23.43 55.23
C VAL A 1138 58.78 -23.82 56.71
N LEU A 1139 59.28 -25.03 56.99
CA LEU A 1139 59.58 -25.46 58.35
C LEU A 1139 61.06 -25.34 58.69
N TRP A 1140 61.31 -24.82 59.89
CA TRP A 1140 62.66 -24.63 60.42
C TRP A 1140 63.06 -25.71 61.40
N LEU A 1141 64.15 -26.42 61.08
CA LEU A 1141 64.73 -27.42 61.97
C LEU A 1141 65.58 -26.76 63.06
N THR A 1142 65.07 -26.75 64.30
CA THR A 1142 65.74 -26.13 65.44
C THR A 1142 65.36 -26.82 66.76
N ARG A 1143 66.29 -26.85 67.72
CA ARG A 1143 66.06 -27.39 69.08
C ARG A 1143 65.23 -26.47 69.98
N ILE A 1144 64.87 -25.28 69.49
CA ILE A 1144 64.11 -24.26 70.21
C ILE A 1144 62.68 -24.27 69.67
N GLU A 1145 61.70 -24.68 70.48
CA GLU A 1145 60.31 -24.82 70.03
C GLU A 1145 59.59 -23.47 69.86
N ARG A 1146 59.04 -23.25 68.65
CA ARG A 1146 58.16 -22.14 68.24
C ARG A 1146 57.19 -22.57 67.12
N GLU A 1147 56.26 -21.69 66.75
CA GLU A 1147 55.37 -21.88 65.60
C GLU A 1147 56.17 -22.02 64.29
N ASN A 1148 55.85 -23.03 63.47
CA ASN A 1148 56.58 -23.43 62.24
C ASN A 1148 58.02 -23.95 62.45
N THR A 1149 58.34 -24.45 63.64
CA THR A 1149 59.60 -25.14 63.93
C THR A 1149 59.40 -26.64 64.15
N LEU A 1150 60.44 -27.41 63.84
CA LEU A 1150 60.49 -28.85 64.06
C LEU A 1150 61.74 -29.21 64.86
N ASN A 1151 61.54 -29.78 66.05
CA ASN A 1151 62.64 -30.32 66.85
C ASN A 1151 63.13 -31.62 66.20
N PRO A 1152 64.43 -31.75 65.87
CA PRO A 1152 64.98 -32.95 65.23
C PRO A 1152 64.74 -34.25 66.02
N GLU A 1153 64.43 -34.16 67.30
CA GLU A 1153 64.20 -35.31 68.19
C GLU A 1153 62.70 -35.65 68.34
N ASP A 1154 61.77 -34.81 67.84
CA ASP A 1154 60.32 -35.04 67.91
C ASP A 1154 59.72 -35.34 66.53
N LEU A 1155 59.82 -36.62 66.14
CA LEU A 1155 59.35 -37.13 64.85
C LEU A 1155 57.82 -37.21 64.73
N SER A 1156 57.08 -37.11 65.85
CA SER A 1156 55.62 -37.18 65.85
C SER A 1156 54.98 -35.95 65.19
N LYS A 1157 55.61 -34.78 65.40
CA LYS A 1157 55.19 -33.49 64.83
C LYS A 1157 55.40 -33.41 63.31
N LEU A 1158 56.49 -34.02 62.81
CA LEU A 1158 56.76 -34.11 61.36
C LEU A 1158 55.64 -34.89 60.65
N ASN A 1159 55.24 -36.04 61.21
CA ASN A 1159 54.18 -36.89 60.65
C ASN A 1159 52.82 -36.18 60.57
N TYR A 1160 52.45 -35.40 61.59
CA TYR A 1160 51.18 -34.67 61.61
C TYR A 1160 51.14 -33.54 60.58
N ILE A 1161 52.24 -32.77 60.46
CA ILE A 1161 52.31 -31.60 59.57
C ILE A 1161 52.36 -32.03 58.10
N VAL A 1162 53.20 -33.02 57.78
CA VAL A 1162 53.33 -33.52 56.40
C VAL A 1162 52.07 -34.30 55.98
N GLY A 1163 51.48 -35.09 56.87
CA GLY A 1163 50.25 -35.83 56.58
C GLY A 1163 49.02 -34.95 56.34
N ASN A 1164 48.92 -33.79 56.99
CA ASN A 1164 47.87 -32.82 56.71
C ASN A 1164 48.10 -32.05 55.39
N PHE A 1165 49.35 -31.88 54.97
CA PHE A 1165 49.69 -31.21 53.71
C PHE A 1165 49.39 -32.12 52.50
N THR A 1166 49.76 -33.39 52.56
CA THR A 1166 49.56 -34.35 51.46
C THR A 1166 48.10 -34.83 51.32
N ARG A 1167 47.29 -34.80 52.39
CA ARG A 1167 45.84 -35.11 52.30
C ARG A 1167 45.03 -34.08 51.52
N LYS A 1168 45.55 -32.87 51.31
CA LYS A 1168 44.84 -31.78 50.61
C LYS A 1168 45.14 -31.72 49.10
N SER A 1169 46.13 -32.47 48.62
CA SER A 1169 46.47 -32.57 47.19
C SER A 1169 47.23 -33.86 46.91
N GLU A 1170 46.70 -34.72 46.02
CA GLU A 1170 47.36 -35.97 45.60
C GLU A 1170 48.64 -35.73 44.77
N LYS A 1171 48.89 -34.49 44.35
CA LYS A 1171 50.09 -34.07 43.62
C LYS A 1171 50.79 -32.96 44.42
N SER A 1172 51.98 -33.21 44.97
CA SER A 1172 52.73 -32.24 45.78
C SER A 1172 54.23 -32.46 45.68
N VAL A 1173 55.03 -31.39 45.84
CA VAL A 1173 56.50 -31.42 45.74
C VAL A 1173 57.14 -30.89 47.02
N ILE A 1174 58.22 -31.53 47.50
CA ILE A 1174 58.90 -31.16 48.75
C ILE A 1174 60.39 -30.87 48.49
N LEU A 1175 60.87 -29.71 48.94
CA LEU A 1175 62.26 -29.30 48.86
C LEU A 1175 62.94 -29.36 50.23
N LEU A 1176 64.06 -30.07 50.32
CA LEU A 1176 64.88 -30.17 51.52
C LEU A 1176 66.14 -29.31 51.35
N ASP A 1177 66.14 -28.14 51.99
CA ASP A 1177 67.19 -27.13 51.89
C ASP A 1177 68.24 -27.37 52.99
N GLY A 1178 69.37 -27.97 52.59
CA GLY A 1178 70.52 -28.25 53.49
C GLY A 1178 70.44 -29.56 54.30
N LEU A 1179 69.79 -30.60 53.77
CA LEU A 1179 69.73 -31.95 54.36
C LEU A 1179 70.18 -32.97 53.31
N GLU A 1180 71.29 -33.68 53.56
CA GLU A 1180 72.14 -34.17 52.46
C GLU A 1180 71.89 -35.60 51.92
N TYR A 1181 70.99 -36.43 52.46
CA TYR A 1181 70.70 -37.74 51.84
C TYR A 1181 69.27 -38.24 52.10
N LEU A 1182 68.54 -38.59 51.03
CA LEU A 1182 67.67 -39.79 51.01
C LEU A 1182 67.12 -40.14 49.62
N ILE A 1183 67.35 -41.37 49.17
CA ILE A 1183 66.50 -42.10 48.21
C ILE A 1183 66.69 -43.62 48.36
N THR A 1184 65.62 -44.38 48.62
CA THR A 1184 65.48 -45.77 48.10
C THR A 1184 64.00 -46.10 47.83
N GLN A 1185 63.76 -47.11 46.98
CA GLN A 1185 62.46 -47.58 46.49
C GLN A 1185 61.68 -48.37 47.55
N THR A 1186 60.64 -47.79 48.16
CA THR A 1186 59.49 -48.47 48.80
C THR A 1186 58.53 -47.43 49.39
N ASN A 1187 57.31 -47.84 49.74
CA ASN A 1187 56.32 -47.07 50.53
C ASN A 1187 56.97 -46.18 51.60
N PHE A 1188 56.45 -44.95 51.75
CA PHE A 1188 56.88 -43.86 52.65
C PHE A 1188 57.27 -44.27 54.09
N GLN A 1189 56.73 -45.35 54.66
CA GLN A 1189 57.15 -45.87 55.96
C GLN A 1189 58.56 -46.49 55.98
N THR A 1190 59.05 -47.03 54.87
CA THR A 1190 60.39 -47.64 54.77
C THR A 1190 61.50 -46.58 54.64
N VAL A 1191 61.20 -45.47 53.97
CA VAL A 1191 62.02 -44.25 53.85
C VAL A 1191 62.35 -43.67 55.24
N LEU A 1192 61.38 -43.68 56.16
CA LEU A 1192 61.53 -43.23 57.55
C LEU A 1192 62.42 -44.14 58.42
N ARG A 1193 62.52 -45.45 58.10
CA ARG A 1193 63.38 -46.40 58.81
C ARG A 1193 64.86 -46.24 58.45
N TYR A 1194 65.18 -45.96 57.19
CA TYR A 1194 66.55 -45.69 56.74
C TYR A 1194 67.13 -44.37 57.28
N LEU A 1195 66.28 -43.35 57.49
CA LEU A 1195 66.63 -42.12 58.21
C LEU A 1195 67.11 -42.36 59.64
N GLN A 1196 66.67 -43.44 60.29
CA GLN A 1196 67.05 -43.81 61.66
C GLN A 1196 68.41 -44.51 61.72
N GLU A 1197 68.86 -45.17 60.65
CA GLU A 1197 70.12 -45.96 60.61
C GLU A 1197 71.35 -45.12 60.20
N LEU A 1198 71.16 -43.96 59.56
CA LEU A 1198 72.24 -43.09 59.07
C LEU A 1198 72.85 -42.14 60.13
N ARG A 1199 72.78 -42.51 61.43
CA ARG A 1199 73.16 -41.62 62.54
C ARG A 1199 74.66 -41.26 62.60
N ASP A 1200 75.54 -42.00 61.91
CA ASP A 1200 76.99 -41.99 62.22
C ASP A 1200 77.97 -41.57 61.09
N ILE A 1201 77.55 -41.05 59.93
CA ILE A 1201 78.51 -40.66 58.86
C ILE A 1201 78.22 -39.26 58.31
N ILE A 1202 78.99 -38.29 58.79
CA ILE A 1202 78.94 -36.86 58.43
C ILE A 1202 80.26 -36.52 57.71
N ALA A 1203 80.21 -36.11 56.44
CA ALA A 1203 80.95 -34.96 55.90
C ALA A 1203 80.83 -34.82 54.35
N ILE A 1204 80.75 -33.55 53.92
CA ILE A 1204 81.11 -32.94 52.61
C ILE A 1204 79.96 -32.65 51.60
N ASN A 1205 79.45 -31.41 51.69
CA ASN A 1205 79.02 -30.41 50.68
C ASN A 1205 78.51 -30.83 49.28
N ASN A 1206 77.21 -30.61 49.05
CA ASN A 1206 76.54 -29.97 47.88
C ASN A 1206 75.18 -30.65 47.54
N SER A 1207 74.08 -29.88 47.56
CA SER A 1207 72.66 -30.24 47.36
C SER A 1207 72.28 -30.74 45.95
N ARG A 1208 71.23 -31.59 45.86
CA ARG A 1208 70.82 -32.37 44.67
C ARG A 1208 69.29 -32.69 44.64
N LEU A 1209 68.64 -32.73 43.46
CA LEU A 1209 67.16 -32.87 43.19
C LEU A 1209 66.76 -34.22 42.62
N ILE A 1210 65.47 -34.55 42.81
CA ILE A 1210 64.95 -35.89 42.89
C ILE A 1210 63.59 -36.19 42.09
N ILE A 1211 63.49 -37.01 40.98
CA ILE A 1211 62.25 -37.33 40.16
C ILE A 1211 62.22 -38.80 39.50
N PRO A 1212 61.10 -39.34 38.89
CA PRO A 1212 60.87 -40.74 38.42
C PRO A 1212 60.73 -41.15 36.91
N LEU A 1213 61.13 -42.39 36.47
CA LEU A 1213 60.81 -43.05 35.15
C LEU A 1213 60.62 -44.61 35.10
N HIS A 1214 59.84 -45.16 34.14
CA HIS A 1214 59.62 -46.61 33.84
C HIS A 1214 60.12 -47.04 32.43
N LYS A 1215 60.70 -48.25 32.28
CA LYS A 1215 61.48 -48.70 31.10
C LYS A 1215 60.66 -49.11 29.86
N GLY A 1216 59.33 -49.17 29.97
CA GLY A 1216 58.44 -49.74 28.94
C GLY A 1216 57.80 -48.73 27.99
N THR A 1217 57.92 -47.43 28.30
CA THR A 1217 57.21 -46.34 27.61
C THR A 1217 58.14 -45.38 26.88
N LEU A 1218 59.46 -45.60 26.96
CA LEU A 1218 60.46 -44.79 26.28
C LEU A 1218 60.93 -45.48 24.99
N PRO A 1219 60.88 -44.80 23.83
CA PRO A 1219 61.58 -45.24 22.62
C PRO A 1219 63.07 -45.44 22.89
N LEU A 1220 63.68 -46.45 22.28
CA LEU A 1220 65.09 -46.84 22.52
C LEU A 1220 66.10 -45.69 22.30
N GLU A 1221 65.74 -44.75 21.43
CA GLU A 1221 66.55 -43.55 21.13
C GLU A 1221 66.52 -42.53 22.28
N GLU A 1222 65.42 -42.41 23.02
CA GLU A 1222 65.27 -41.51 24.17
C GLU A 1222 65.94 -42.07 25.43
N TYR A 1223 65.90 -43.40 25.62
CA TYR A 1223 66.66 -44.09 26.68
C TYR A 1223 68.18 -43.88 26.56
N ASN A 1224 68.71 -43.97 25.33
CA ASN A 1224 70.13 -43.75 25.04
C ASN A 1224 70.59 -42.29 25.21
N ILE A 1225 69.67 -41.33 25.13
CA ILE A 1225 69.94 -39.91 25.39
C ILE A 1225 70.00 -39.64 26.91
N LEU A 1226 69.12 -40.29 27.69
CA LEU A 1226 69.11 -40.19 29.15
C LEU A 1226 70.33 -40.85 29.80
N GLU A 1227 70.80 -41.99 29.29
CA GLU A 1227 72.01 -42.68 29.76
C GLU A 1227 73.31 -41.86 29.50
N ARG A 1228 73.29 -40.98 28.50
CA ARG A 1228 74.41 -40.06 28.19
C ARG A 1228 74.43 -38.80 29.05
N ALA A 1229 73.28 -38.38 29.57
CA ALA A 1229 73.12 -37.14 30.33
C ALA A 1229 73.14 -37.35 31.86
N PHE A 1230 72.84 -38.57 32.33
CA PHE A 1230 72.68 -38.89 33.75
C PHE A 1230 73.31 -40.22 34.14
N THR A 1231 73.60 -40.40 35.44
CA THR A 1231 73.90 -41.73 35.99
C THR A 1231 72.57 -42.37 36.40
N ILE A 1232 72.15 -43.39 35.65
CA ILE A 1232 70.94 -44.15 35.92
C ILE A 1232 71.31 -45.29 36.88
N LEU A 1233 70.63 -45.37 38.02
CA LEU A 1233 70.73 -46.51 38.93
C LEU A 1233 69.58 -47.47 38.59
N GLU A 1234 69.90 -48.66 38.07
CA GLU A 1234 68.91 -49.72 37.89
C GLU A 1234 68.59 -50.38 39.24
N PRO A 1235 67.34 -50.85 39.45
CA PRO A 1235 66.95 -51.47 40.69
C PRO A 1235 67.41 -52.93 40.74
N ASP A 1236 68.49 -53.17 41.48
CA ASP A 1236 68.70 -54.39 42.26
C ASP A 1236 69.11 -53.99 43.70
#